data_AF-A0A8I2D176-F1
#
_entry.id   AF-A0A8I2D176-F1
#
_cell.length_a   1.000
_cell.length_b   1.000
_cell.length_c   1.000
_cell.angle_alpha   90.00
_cell.angle_beta   90.00
_cell.angle_gamma   90.00
#
_symmetry.space_group_name_H-M   'P 1'
#
loop_
_entity.id
_entity.type
_entity.pdbx_description
1 polymer ?
#
loop_
_entity_poly.entity_id
_entity_poly.type
_entity_poly.pdbx_seq_one_letter_code
_entity_poly.pdbx_strand_id
1 'polypeptide(L)'
;MYNLRHLSYLYFLILIFFPTKSFSQDWNLLFTLETDAEFYMADGNYSRAADTYLKALKKYPESCNLMFKVGYCMLKTDDRKAEALSYLEEAAKKVSDKYDARSLKEANSPPEVLYHLGISYMHQNNFDKAKAQFEAYKKYVNPNDAYVLQQVEQNIKSCETAKAMMDSPIGLNLNRLEEGVNNDQSNFDAVLSGDGKTMAFTSRSTSGNKVFISFMDKGKWSIPKDITRNLGSSYLTTSFLSYNGEELYLIDNDLKNSEIVVSFLQKNKWSNPVKAAKPINSKANETHVCVTRDGNTAYFTSDRKGGQGGFDIYKVTISGDKWGEPVNLGPNINTPLDEATPFLTPDEKYLFFSSQGHNSMGGYDIFYVNLEGSSNVKNIGYPLNTPDDNLFYFPTSLTSGYISTFSPNGLGGLDICSVEIIPQVDVKINIMLADKAPADKSYTVSIIDTKDGKPVSSVNQNGKKQILQKLSPGTFTVAASGVEFDSTSSLLEIPSKPDKNEYQISLLLNPSQPKPEPVAEVSQPANDIPIQKEVKPVPVVVEEPKPEKPVPASVEKPKQEKSTAASVPVNPSPKPEVKKREMEKPRPVHVAVTNLSLAAGTSTSLAHPTYSVQLMACKQPVDYDYFKLDSIFVSISPEGYYRYSVGYTLNVQQAEELLAKVKTLGYTNAYVRINKEQPSYTIQLMALTKPKRLNQLNVIGSTMVYRGCDGTYRYCTGSYSTPEEAQNDLANFKNAGYSDAFIRHLGR
;
A
#
# COMPACT_ATOMS: atom_id res chain seq x y z
N MET A 1 -60.80 -68.69 -44.34
CA MET A 1 -59.93 -69.74 -43.77
C MET A 1 -59.34 -69.16 -42.48
N TYR A 2 -59.97 -69.39 -41.32
CA TYR A 2 -59.53 -70.31 -40.24
C TYR A 2 -58.07 -70.02 -39.77
N ASN A 3 -57.71 -69.81 -38.49
CA ASN A 3 -58.42 -69.72 -37.21
C ASN A 3 -57.43 -69.22 -36.09
N LEU A 4 -57.93 -68.34 -35.22
CA LEU A 4 -57.73 -68.09 -33.75
C LEU A 4 -56.47 -68.46 -32.89
N ARG A 5 -56.09 -67.46 -32.03
CA ARG A 5 -55.75 -67.44 -30.56
C ARG A 5 -54.37 -67.95 -30.06
N HIS A 6 -53.63 -67.42 -29.06
CA HIS A 6 -53.79 -66.55 -27.86
C HIS A 6 -52.46 -65.78 -27.57
N LEU A 7 -52.43 -64.47 -27.26
CA LEU A 7 -52.30 -63.80 -25.94
C LEU A 7 -51.17 -64.29 -24.98
N SER A 8 -50.13 -63.45 -24.73
CA SER A 8 -49.72 -62.93 -23.38
C SER A 8 -48.24 -62.48 -23.26
N TYR A 9 -48.08 -61.19 -22.93
CA TYR A 9 -47.11 -60.54 -22.03
C TYR A 9 -45.57 -60.57 -22.21
N LEU A 10 -45.03 -59.35 -22.04
CA LEU A 10 -43.73 -58.96 -21.48
C LEU A 10 -42.55 -58.71 -22.44
N TYR A 11 -42.50 -57.47 -22.95
CA TYR A 11 -41.26 -56.85 -23.44
C TYR A 11 -40.33 -56.59 -22.24
N PHE A 12 -39.15 -57.21 -22.26
CA PHE A 12 -38.08 -56.95 -21.31
C PHE A 12 -37.40 -55.61 -21.65
N LEU A 13 -37.44 -54.69 -20.69
CA LEU A 13 -36.76 -53.40 -20.69
C LEU A 13 -35.24 -53.61 -20.67
N ILE A 14 -34.53 -53.23 -21.73
CA ILE A 14 -33.10 -52.92 -21.67
C ILE A 14 -32.98 -51.47 -21.21
N LEU A 15 -32.83 -51.28 -19.91
CA LEU A 15 -32.37 -50.03 -19.29
C LEU A 15 -30.90 -49.82 -19.66
N ILE A 16 -30.65 -49.04 -20.71
CA ILE A 16 -29.34 -48.41 -20.92
C ILE A 16 -29.23 -47.32 -19.85
N PHE A 17 -28.56 -47.63 -18.75
CA PHE A 17 -28.03 -46.63 -17.82
C PHE A 17 -26.97 -45.79 -18.58
N PHE A 18 -27.40 -44.72 -19.24
CA PHE A 18 -26.52 -43.59 -19.43
C PHE A 18 -26.37 -42.92 -18.06
N PRO A 19 -25.17 -42.84 -17.46
CA PRO A 19 -24.97 -41.94 -16.36
C PRO A 19 -25.15 -40.53 -16.93
N THR A 20 -26.32 -39.94 -16.70
CA THR A 20 -26.51 -38.50 -16.81
C THR A 20 -25.57 -37.88 -15.77
N LYS A 21 -24.34 -37.54 -16.18
CA LYS A 21 -23.52 -36.63 -15.38
C LYS A 21 -24.37 -35.39 -15.16
N SER A 22 -24.68 -35.09 -13.90
CA SER A 22 -25.40 -33.89 -13.50
C SER A 22 -24.55 -32.66 -13.87
N PHE A 23 -24.64 -32.20 -15.11
CA PHE A 23 -23.99 -30.98 -15.59
C PHE A 23 -24.51 -29.71 -14.89
N SER A 24 -25.65 -29.80 -14.20
CA SER A 24 -26.27 -28.66 -13.50
C SER A 24 -25.58 -28.29 -12.17
N GLN A 25 -24.84 -29.18 -11.50
CA GLN A 25 -24.19 -28.86 -10.22
C GLN A 25 -22.83 -28.17 -10.42
N ASP A 26 -22.16 -28.50 -11.52
CA ASP A 26 -20.76 -28.15 -11.75
C ASP A 26 -20.60 -26.73 -12.34
N TRP A 27 -21.59 -26.25 -13.10
CA TRP A 27 -21.67 -24.88 -13.61
C TRP A 27 -21.88 -23.84 -12.51
N ASN A 28 -22.73 -24.15 -11.52
CA ASN A 28 -22.97 -23.25 -10.39
C ASN A 28 -21.70 -23.03 -9.57
N LEU A 29 -20.94 -24.10 -9.30
CA LEU A 29 -19.67 -24.00 -8.58
C LEU A 29 -18.63 -23.18 -9.34
N LEU A 30 -18.51 -23.38 -10.67
CA LEU A 30 -17.57 -22.66 -11.52
C LEU A 30 -17.85 -21.16 -11.58
N PHE A 31 -19.10 -20.81 -11.84
CA PHE A 31 -19.53 -19.42 -11.87
C PHE A 31 -19.32 -18.75 -10.51
N THR A 32 -19.61 -19.47 -9.41
CA THR A 32 -19.38 -18.96 -8.05
C THR A 32 -17.88 -18.70 -7.79
N LEU A 33 -16.98 -19.59 -8.21
CA LEU A 33 -15.54 -19.39 -8.04
C LEU A 33 -15.01 -18.15 -8.77
N GLU A 34 -15.43 -17.93 -10.02
CA GLU A 34 -15.03 -16.74 -10.78
C GLU A 34 -15.57 -15.47 -10.12
N THR A 35 -16.87 -15.44 -9.80
CA THR A 35 -17.49 -14.25 -9.21
C THR A 35 -16.92 -13.90 -7.84
N ASP A 36 -16.62 -14.91 -7.02
CA ASP A 36 -16.03 -14.71 -5.70
C ASP A 36 -14.60 -14.21 -5.81
N ALA A 37 -13.79 -14.77 -6.71
CA ALA A 37 -12.41 -14.32 -6.92
C ALA A 37 -12.35 -12.88 -7.44
N GLU A 38 -13.20 -12.54 -8.41
CA GLU A 38 -13.34 -11.17 -8.93
C GLU A 38 -13.87 -10.20 -7.87
N PHE A 39 -14.74 -10.66 -6.97
CA PHE A 39 -15.17 -9.87 -5.81
C PHE A 39 -14.00 -9.60 -4.86
N TYR A 40 -13.24 -10.64 -4.48
CA TYR A 40 -12.09 -10.46 -3.59
C TYR A 40 -11.01 -9.57 -4.22
N MET A 41 -10.78 -9.66 -5.54
CA MET A 41 -9.89 -8.72 -6.23
C MET A 41 -10.40 -7.28 -6.12
N ALA A 42 -11.70 -7.05 -6.37
CA ALA A 42 -12.28 -5.71 -6.28
C ALA A 42 -12.29 -5.14 -4.86
N ASP A 43 -12.36 -6.01 -3.85
CA ASP A 43 -12.23 -5.67 -2.42
C ASP A 43 -10.77 -5.49 -1.97
N GLY A 44 -9.79 -5.70 -2.88
CA GLY A 44 -8.36 -5.65 -2.55
C GLY A 44 -7.85 -6.85 -1.73
N ASN A 45 -8.67 -7.87 -1.53
CA ASN A 45 -8.31 -9.09 -0.81
C ASN A 45 -7.62 -10.10 -1.74
N TYR A 46 -6.43 -9.74 -2.23
CA TYR A 46 -5.69 -10.51 -3.23
C TYR A 46 -5.33 -11.92 -2.75
N SER A 47 -5.04 -12.11 -1.47
CA SER A 47 -4.73 -13.44 -0.93
C SER A 47 -5.92 -14.41 -1.07
N ARG A 48 -7.14 -13.98 -0.71
CA ARG A 48 -8.36 -14.79 -0.92
C ARG A 48 -8.71 -14.96 -2.39
N ALA A 49 -8.46 -13.94 -3.21
CA ALA A 49 -8.63 -14.05 -4.66
C ALA A 49 -7.71 -15.13 -5.24
N ALA A 50 -6.42 -15.12 -4.89
CA ALA A 50 -5.44 -16.12 -5.31
C ALA A 50 -5.90 -17.53 -4.92
N ASP A 51 -6.31 -17.75 -3.67
CA ASP A 51 -6.78 -19.05 -3.19
C ASP A 51 -8.04 -19.53 -3.92
N THR A 52 -8.91 -18.59 -4.31
CA THR A 52 -10.12 -18.90 -5.07
C THR A 52 -9.78 -19.25 -6.52
N TYR A 53 -8.89 -18.50 -7.16
CA TYR A 53 -8.39 -18.84 -8.51
C TYR A 53 -7.60 -20.15 -8.52
N LEU A 54 -6.84 -20.47 -7.48
CA LEU A 54 -6.15 -21.76 -7.35
C LEU A 54 -7.14 -22.94 -7.36
N LYS A 55 -8.31 -22.80 -6.75
CA LYS A 55 -9.38 -23.82 -6.82
C LYS A 55 -9.89 -23.98 -8.25
N ALA A 56 -10.05 -22.89 -8.99
CA ALA A 56 -10.44 -22.94 -10.40
C ALA A 56 -9.32 -23.55 -11.28
N LEU A 57 -8.06 -23.20 -11.02
CA LEU A 57 -6.89 -23.68 -11.77
C LEU A 57 -6.69 -25.19 -11.59
N LYS A 58 -6.99 -25.75 -10.40
CA LYS A 58 -7.02 -27.21 -10.20
C LYS A 58 -7.98 -27.93 -11.15
N LYS A 59 -9.06 -27.27 -11.57
CA LYS A 59 -10.04 -27.81 -12.50
C LYS A 59 -9.66 -27.57 -13.97
N TYR A 60 -8.91 -26.51 -14.25
CA TYR A 60 -8.42 -26.13 -15.57
C TYR A 60 -6.92 -25.83 -15.56
N PRO A 61 -6.07 -26.86 -15.37
CA PRO A 61 -4.64 -26.68 -15.19
C PRO A 61 -3.91 -26.12 -16.42
N GLU A 62 -4.55 -26.13 -17.60
CA GLU A 62 -4.00 -25.59 -18.85
C GLU A 62 -4.37 -24.12 -19.09
N SER A 63 -5.12 -23.51 -18.16
CA SER A 63 -5.63 -22.14 -18.31
C SER A 63 -4.55 -21.12 -17.96
N CYS A 64 -3.84 -20.62 -18.97
CA CYS A 64 -2.82 -19.59 -18.80
C CYS A 64 -3.42 -18.27 -18.25
N ASN A 65 -4.67 -17.95 -18.59
CA ASN A 65 -5.40 -16.83 -17.99
C ASN A 65 -5.58 -16.99 -16.47
N LEU A 66 -5.92 -18.20 -16.00
CA LEU A 66 -6.03 -18.45 -14.55
C LEU A 66 -4.67 -18.39 -13.85
N MET A 67 -3.61 -18.92 -14.48
CA MET A 67 -2.25 -18.81 -13.95
C MET A 67 -1.83 -17.34 -13.83
N PHE A 68 -2.12 -16.52 -14.83
CA PHE A 68 -1.89 -15.08 -14.77
C PHE A 68 -2.64 -14.44 -13.58
N LYS A 69 -3.94 -14.72 -13.42
CA LYS A 69 -4.74 -14.17 -12.31
C LYS A 69 -4.21 -14.61 -10.94
N VAL A 70 -3.81 -15.86 -10.79
CA VAL A 70 -3.17 -16.38 -9.56
C VAL A 70 -1.85 -15.63 -9.30
N GLY A 71 -0.96 -15.59 -10.29
CA GLY A 71 0.34 -14.93 -10.17
C GLY A 71 0.21 -13.44 -9.86
N TYR A 72 -0.71 -12.74 -10.52
CA TYR A 72 -1.02 -11.34 -10.24
C TYR A 72 -1.46 -11.13 -8.78
N CYS A 73 -2.40 -11.93 -8.29
CA CYS A 73 -2.89 -11.81 -6.92
C CYS A 73 -1.79 -12.12 -5.88
N MET A 74 -0.96 -13.12 -6.13
CA MET A 74 0.20 -13.44 -5.29
C MET A 74 1.22 -12.30 -5.26
N LEU A 75 1.47 -11.66 -6.40
CA LEU A 75 2.37 -10.51 -6.50
C LEU A 75 1.86 -9.29 -5.72
N LYS A 76 0.55 -9.19 -5.50
CA LYS A 76 -0.10 -8.15 -4.68
C LYS A 76 -0.23 -8.52 -3.19
N THR A 77 0.38 -9.62 -2.77
CA THR A 77 0.29 -10.14 -1.40
C THR A 77 1.69 -10.30 -0.82
N ASP A 78 2.04 -9.53 0.21
CA ASP A 78 3.42 -9.38 0.70
C ASP A 78 4.12 -10.70 1.04
N ASP A 79 3.43 -11.65 1.68
CA ASP A 79 3.97 -12.95 2.06
C ASP A 79 4.01 -13.98 0.93
N ARG A 80 3.45 -13.67 -0.25
CA ARG A 80 3.26 -14.62 -1.37
C ARG A 80 3.92 -14.19 -2.67
N LYS A 81 4.60 -13.03 -2.71
CA LYS A 81 5.23 -12.50 -3.94
C LYS A 81 6.17 -13.51 -4.62
N ALA A 82 6.88 -14.32 -3.84
CA ALA A 82 7.79 -15.35 -4.36
C ALA A 82 7.07 -16.50 -5.09
N GLU A 83 5.84 -16.85 -4.68
CA GLU A 83 5.05 -17.90 -5.34
C GLU A 83 4.63 -17.50 -6.77
N ALA A 84 4.41 -16.19 -6.98
CA ALA A 84 3.90 -15.63 -8.23
C ALA A 84 4.75 -16.00 -9.45
N LEU A 85 6.08 -16.08 -9.29
CA LEU A 85 7.02 -16.28 -10.39
C LEU A 85 6.66 -17.52 -11.22
N SER A 86 6.45 -18.66 -10.55
CA SER A 86 6.19 -19.93 -11.23
C SER A 86 4.91 -19.89 -12.09
N TYR A 87 3.86 -19.26 -11.58
CA TYR A 87 2.59 -19.11 -12.31
C TYR A 87 2.72 -18.12 -13.47
N LEU A 88 3.44 -17.01 -13.28
CA LEU A 88 3.63 -16.00 -14.31
C LEU A 88 4.53 -16.50 -15.45
N GLU A 89 5.58 -17.28 -15.14
CA GLU A 89 6.43 -17.93 -16.16
C GLU A 89 5.62 -18.92 -17.02
N GLU A 90 4.76 -19.74 -16.40
CA GLU A 90 3.91 -20.68 -17.13
C GLU A 90 2.86 -19.95 -17.98
N ALA A 91 2.22 -18.93 -17.41
CA ALA A 91 1.24 -18.09 -18.10
C ALA A 91 1.85 -17.37 -19.31
N ALA A 92 3.09 -16.88 -19.20
CA ALA A 92 3.79 -16.15 -20.26
C ALA A 92 4.19 -17.03 -21.47
N LYS A 93 4.03 -18.36 -21.41
CA LYS A 93 4.29 -19.23 -22.57
C LYS A 93 3.30 -19.05 -23.73
N LYS A 94 2.10 -18.54 -23.46
CA LYS A 94 1.03 -18.36 -24.46
C LYS A 94 0.41 -16.96 -24.38
N VAL A 95 1.20 -15.93 -24.66
CA VAL A 95 0.71 -14.54 -24.69
C VAL A 95 -0.08 -14.26 -25.97
N SER A 96 -1.26 -13.64 -25.83
CA SER A 96 -2.11 -13.24 -26.95
C SER A 96 -2.95 -12.02 -26.59
N ASP A 97 -3.07 -11.06 -27.50
CA ASP A 97 -4.04 -9.96 -27.42
C ASP A 97 -5.48 -10.43 -27.67
N LYS A 98 -5.64 -11.64 -28.22
CA LYS A 98 -6.91 -12.34 -28.41
C LYS A 98 -7.05 -13.41 -27.35
N TYR A 99 -7.75 -13.07 -26.28
CA TYR A 99 -8.07 -13.96 -25.17
C TYR A 99 -9.43 -13.58 -24.57
N ASP A 100 -10.11 -14.54 -23.94
CA ASP A 100 -11.31 -14.29 -23.14
C ASP A 100 -10.95 -14.21 -21.65
N ALA A 101 -10.87 -12.99 -21.12
CA ALA A 101 -10.54 -12.71 -19.73
C ALA A 101 -11.47 -13.40 -18.71
N ARG A 102 -12.69 -13.77 -19.11
CA ARG A 102 -13.71 -14.42 -18.26
C ARG A 102 -13.70 -15.94 -18.39
N SER A 103 -13.16 -16.45 -19.48
CA SER A 103 -13.10 -17.90 -19.65
C SER A 103 -12.08 -18.50 -18.68
N LEU A 104 -12.58 -19.30 -17.74
CA LEU A 104 -11.76 -20.12 -16.84
C LEU A 104 -10.95 -21.19 -17.61
N LYS A 105 -11.28 -21.44 -18.88
CA LYS A 105 -10.60 -22.39 -19.77
C LYS A 105 -9.72 -21.71 -20.81
N GLU A 106 -9.56 -20.39 -20.74
CA GLU A 106 -8.77 -19.63 -21.72
C GLU A 106 -7.31 -20.12 -21.69
N ALA A 107 -6.85 -20.61 -22.85
CA ALA A 107 -5.53 -21.21 -22.99
C ALA A 107 -4.43 -20.17 -23.22
N ASN A 108 -4.80 -18.92 -23.53
CA ASN A 108 -3.87 -17.81 -23.67
C ASN A 108 -3.84 -16.92 -22.42
N SER A 109 -2.77 -16.16 -22.26
CA SER A 109 -2.65 -15.12 -21.26
C SER A 109 -2.77 -13.73 -21.89
N PRO A 110 -3.31 -12.75 -21.15
CA PRO A 110 -3.19 -11.35 -21.52
C PRO A 110 -1.72 -10.91 -21.67
N PRO A 111 -1.40 -9.95 -22.55
CA PRO A 111 -0.06 -9.36 -22.64
C PRO A 111 0.53 -8.84 -21.33
N GLU A 112 -0.31 -8.37 -20.42
CA GLU A 112 0.03 -7.86 -19.09
C GLU A 112 0.78 -8.89 -18.23
N VAL A 113 0.69 -10.19 -18.55
CA VAL A 113 1.53 -11.22 -17.91
C VAL A 113 3.01 -10.91 -18.04
N LEU A 114 3.46 -10.35 -19.16
CA LEU A 114 4.86 -9.99 -19.40
C LEU A 114 5.29 -8.86 -18.47
N TYR A 115 4.45 -7.85 -18.29
CA TYR A 115 4.72 -6.75 -17.35
C TYR A 115 4.86 -7.28 -15.92
N HIS A 116 3.89 -8.07 -15.45
CA HIS A 116 3.90 -8.61 -14.09
C HIS A 116 5.00 -9.66 -13.87
N LEU A 117 5.37 -10.43 -14.90
CA LEU A 117 6.53 -11.31 -14.85
C LEU A 117 7.83 -10.50 -14.73
N GLY A 118 7.93 -9.36 -15.42
CA GLY A 118 9.03 -8.41 -15.26
C GLY A 118 9.18 -7.92 -13.82
N ILE A 119 8.07 -7.52 -13.19
CA ILE A 119 8.03 -7.12 -11.77
C ILE A 119 8.42 -8.29 -10.86
N SER A 120 7.92 -9.50 -11.12
CA SER A 120 8.31 -10.69 -10.35
C SER A 120 9.82 -10.98 -10.44
N TYR A 121 10.43 -10.81 -11.62
CA TYR A 121 11.88 -10.91 -11.76
C TYR A 121 12.65 -9.81 -11.04
N MET A 122 12.13 -8.57 -10.98
CA MET A 122 12.73 -7.48 -10.18
C MET A 122 12.82 -7.87 -8.69
N HIS A 123 11.75 -8.39 -8.10
CA HIS A 123 11.77 -8.83 -6.70
C HIS A 123 12.74 -9.98 -6.42
N GLN A 124 13.05 -10.77 -7.45
CA GLN A 124 14.04 -11.86 -7.38
C GLN A 124 15.45 -11.41 -7.76
N ASN A 125 15.67 -10.09 -7.89
CA ASN A 125 16.92 -9.46 -8.31
C ASN A 125 17.43 -9.95 -9.68
N ASN A 126 16.54 -10.43 -10.54
CA ASN A 126 16.85 -10.90 -11.88
C ASN A 126 16.57 -9.81 -12.93
N PHE A 127 17.35 -8.74 -12.85
CA PHE A 127 17.11 -7.51 -13.60
C PHE A 127 17.21 -7.65 -15.12
N ASP A 128 18.06 -8.56 -15.62
CA ASP A 128 18.17 -8.81 -17.07
C ASP A 128 16.93 -9.50 -17.63
N LYS A 129 16.41 -10.50 -16.91
CA LYS A 129 15.14 -11.13 -17.29
C LYS A 129 13.98 -10.15 -17.15
N ALA A 130 13.95 -9.35 -16.09
CA ALA A 130 12.93 -8.33 -15.89
C ALA A 130 12.87 -7.35 -17.08
N LYS A 131 14.01 -6.77 -17.43
CA LYS A 131 14.15 -5.87 -18.58
C LYS A 131 13.67 -6.52 -19.88
N ALA A 132 14.05 -7.77 -20.13
CA ALA A 132 13.61 -8.49 -21.32
C ALA A 132 12.08 -8.64 -21.38
N GLN A 133 11.41 -8.87 -20.24
CA GLN A 133 9.94 -8.95 -20.20
C GLN A 133 9.26 -7.59 -20.41
N PHE A 134 9.80 -6.51 -19.83
CA PHE A 134 9.26 -5.16 -20.07
C PHE A 134 9.39 -4.74 -21.54
N GLU A 135 10.53 -5.02 -22.18
CA GLU A 135 10.73 -4.79 -23.62
C GLU A 135 9.80 -5.66 -24.50
N ALA A 136 9.49 -6.88 -24.05
CA ALA A 136 8.50 -7.72 -24.73
C ALA A 136 7.09 -7.15 -24.58
N TYR A 137 6.70 -6.73 -23.37
CA TYR A 137 5.40 -6.11 -23.09
C TYR A 137 5.21 -4.80 -23.87
N LYS A 138 6.25 -3.97 -23.98
CA LYS A 138 6.22 -2.69 -24.71
C LYS A 138 5.66 -2.81 -26.13
N LYS A 139 5.87 -3.96 -26.79
CA LYS A 139 5.38 -4.24 -28.16
C LYS A 139 3.86 -4.39 -28.26
N TYR A 140 3.19 -4.66 -27.14
CA TYR A 140 1.72 -4.78 -27.04
C TYR A 140 1.06 -3.47 -26.59
N VAL A 141 1.83 -2.52 -26.08
CA VAL A 141 1.31 -1.25 -25.58
C VAL A 141 0.83 -0.40 -26.76
N ASN A 142 -0.36 0.19 -26.62
CA ASN A 142 -0.87 1.15 -27.59
C ASN A 142 0.10 2.35 -27.69
N PRO A 143 0.63 2.68 -28.89
CA PRO A 143 1.56 3.79 -29.05
C PRO A 143 1.03 5.17 -28.60
N ASN A 144 -0.29 5.33 -28.50
CA ASN A 144 -0.94 6.55 -28.03
C ASN A 144 -1.19 6.57 -26.51
N ASP A 145 -0.92 5.47 -25.81
CA ASP A 145 -1.02 5.40 -24.35
C ASP A 145 0.32 5.82 -23.72
N ALA A 146 0.53 7.13 -23.67
CA ALA A 146 1.78 7.73 -23.19
C ALA A 146 2.10 7.32 -21.74
N TYR A 147 1.08 7.18 -20.90
CA TYR A 147 1.25 6.81 -19.49
C TYR A 147 1.80 5.38 -19.36
N VAL A 148 1.17 4.41 -20.04
CA VAL A 148 1.64 3.02 -19.98
C VAL A 148 3.03 2.88 -20.61
N LEU A 149 3.30 3.57 -21.73
CA LEU A 149 4.64 3.58 -22.33
C LEU A 149 5.69 4.11 -21.36
N GLN A 150 5.40 5.22 -20.67
CA GLN A 150 6.31 5.80 -19.71
C GLN A 150 6.55 4.90 -18.50
N GLN A 151 5.50 4.23 -18.01
CA GLN A 151 5.64 3.27 -16.92
C GLN A 151 6.55 2.10 -17.30
N VAL A 152 6.43 1.59 -18.52
CA VAL A 152 7.27 0.49 -19.03
C VAL A 152 8.72 0.95 -19.22
N GLU A 153 8.93 2.12 -19.81
CA GLU A 153 10.26 2.71 -19.97
C GLU A 153 10.95 2.99 -18.63
N GLN A 154 10.19 3.48 -17.66
CA GLN A 154 10.68 3.69 -16.31
C GLN A 154 11.12 2.36 -15.68
N ASN A 155 10.32 1.30 -15.76
CA ASN A 155 10.71 -0.01 -15.22
C ASN A 155 11.96 -0.58 -15.90
N ILE A 156 12.13 -0.40 -17.21
CA ILE A 156 13.34 -0.77 -17.95
C ILE A 156 14.57 -0.04 -17.38
N LYS A 157 14.45 1.26 -17.10
CA LYS A 157 15.49 2.08 -16.47
C LYS A 157 15.73 1.68 -15.01
N SER A 158 14.68 1.33 -14.28
CA SER A 158 14.74 0.86 -12.90
C SER A 158 15.56 -0.43 -12.78
N CYS A 159 15.53 -1.33 -13.77
CA CYS A 159 16.41 -2.51 -13.78
C CYS A 159 17.90 -2.15 -13.68
N GLU A 160 18.38 -1.14 -14.43
CA GLU A 160 19.78 -0.73 -14.35
C GLU A 160 20.09 0.08 -13.09
N THR A 161 19.12 0.88 -12.65
CA THR A 161 19.23 1.66 -11.41
C THR A 161 19.34 0.75 -10.18
N ALA A 162 18.52 -0.31 -10.14
CA ALA A 162 18.55 -1.31 -9.08
C ALA A 162 19.90 -2.03 -9.00
N LYS A 163 20.46 -2.48 -10.14
CA LYS A 163 21.81 -3.04 -10.19
C LYS A 163 22.83 -2.08 -9.58
N ALA A 164 22.86 -0.83 -10.04
CA ALA A 164 23.82 0.17 -9.57
C ALA A 164 23.68 0.49 -8.07
N MET A 165 22.44 0.56 -7.55
CA MET A 165 22.20 0.81 -6.13
C MET A 165 22.55 -0.40 -5.26
N MET A 166 22.28 -1.62 -5.73
CA MET A 166 22.62 -2.83 -5.00
C MET A 166 24.14 -3.10 -4.99
N ASP A 167 24.87 -2.64 -6.00
CA ASP A 167 26.34 -2.65 -6.03
C ASP A 167 26.95 -1.61 -5.06
N SER A 168 26.17 -0.61 -4.63
CA SER A 168 26.62 0.46 -3.72
C SER A 168 25.58 0.76 -2.63
N PRO A 169 25.32 -0.20 -1.71
CA PRO A 169 24.33 -0.05 -0.66
C PRO A 169 24.71 1.07 0.33
N ILE A 170 23.71 1.79 0.82
CA ILE A 170 23.84 2.66 1.99
C ILE A 170 23.90 1.82 3.27
N GLY A 171 24.57 2.34 4.31
CA GLY A 171 24.51 1.73 5.63
C GLY A 171 23.14 2.00 6.27
N LEU A 172 22.51 0.97 6.82
CA LEU A 172 21.17 1.04 7.39
C LEU A 172 21.08 0.22 8.67
N ASN A 173 20.59 0.84 9.75
CA ASN A 173 20.09 0.13 10.92
C ASN A 173 18.56 0.13 10.88
N LEU A 174 17.97 -1.06 10.82
CA LEU A 174 16.52 -1.25 10.85
C LEU A 174 16.16 -1.99 12.14
N ASN A 175 15.41 -1.34 13.02
CA ASN A 175 15.01 -1.91 14.30
C ASN A 175 13.49 -2.02 14.38
N ARG A 176 12.98 -3.24 14.37
CA ARG A 176 11.56 -3.50 14.61
C ARG A 176 11.15 -3.05 16.00
N LEU A 177 10.00 -2.37 16.10
CA LEU A 177 9.46 -1.96 17.39
C LEU A 177 8.91 -3.16 18.18
N GLU A 178 8.87 -3.01 19.50
CA GLU A 178 8.50 -4.06 20.46
C GLU A 178 7.05 -4.56 20.30
N GLU A 179 6.77 -5.74 20.88
CA GLU A 179 5.49 -6.52 20.82
C GLU A 179 4.26 -5.76 21.37
N GLY A 180 4.43 -4.53 21.84
CA GLY A 180 3.33 -3.61 22.13
C GLY A 180 2.82 -2.87 20.88
N VAL A 181 3.73 -2.36 20.04
CA VAL A 181 3.39 -1.61 18.82
C VAL A 181 3.08 -2.55 17.66
N ASN A 182 3.91 -3.57 17.49
CA ASN A 182 3.71 -4.63 16.50
C ASN A 182 3.00 -5.83 17.12
N ASN A 183 2.11 -6.45 16.35
CA ASN A 183 1.35 -7.63 16.75
C ASN A 183 1.18 -8.59 15.55
N ASP A 184 0.28 -9.56 15.66
CA ASP A 184 0.05 -10.58 14.62
C ASP A 184 -0.71 -10.08 13.37
N GLN A 185 -1.08 -8.81 13.34
CA GLN A 185 -1.73 -8.15 12.21
C GLN A 185 -0.71 -7.36 11.37
N SER A 186 -1.15 -6.70 10.30
CA SER A 186 -0.30 -5.68 9.66
C SER A 186 -0.40 -4.38 10.45
N ASN A 187 0.72 -3.91 11.00
CA ASN A 187 0.89 -2.62 11.65
C ASN A 187 1.69 -1.69 10.72
N PHE A 188 1.14 -0.52 10.41
CA PHE A 188 1.71 0.35 9.39
C PHE A 188 1.34 1.83 9.58
N ASP A 189 1.93 2.67 8.74
CA ASP A 189 1.67 4.11 8.64
C ASP A 189 1.89 4.87 9.97
N ALA A 190 3.00 4.59 10.64
CA ALA A 190 3.36 5.22 11.90
C ALA A 190 3.77 6.69 11.72
N VAL A 191 3.17 7.58 12.53
CA VAL A 191 3.44 9.03 12.54
C VAL A 191 3.62 9.52 13.96
N LEU A 192 4.50 10.51 14.16
CA LEU A 192 4.82 11.03 15.50
C LEU A 192 4.49 12.52 15.65
N SER A 193 4.24 12.95 16.90
CA SER A 193 4.25 14.36 17.27
C SER A 193 5.66 14.93 17.12
N GLY A 194 5.76 16.26 17.02
CA GLY A 194 7.01 16.97 16.78
C GLY A 194 8.06 16.83 17.90
N ASP A 195 7.61 16.54 19.12
CA ASP A 195 8.48 16.22 20.26
C ASP A 195 8.87 14.73 20.35
N GLY A 196 8.37 13.91 19.41
CA GLY A 196 8.62 12.47 19.34
C GLY A 196 7.95 11.66 20.46
N LYS A 197 7.04 12.24 21.25
CA LYS A 197 6.47 11.57 22.44
C LYS A 197 5.15 10.87 22.20
N THR A 198 4.46 11.18 21.12
CA THR A 198 3.19 10.55 20.76
C THR A 198 3.34 9.91 19.39
N MET A 199 2.89 8.66 19.26
CA MET A 199 2.82 7.94 17.98
C MET A 199 1.36 7.58 17.70
N ALA A 200 0.93 7.80 16.46
CA ALA A 200 -0.28 7.21 15.90
C ALA A 200 0.10 6.22 14.79
N PHE A 201 -0.64 5.12 14.67
CA PHE A 201 -0.43 4.15 13.58
C PHE A 201 -1.70 3.36 13.30
N THR A 202 -1.71 2.66 12.17
CA THR A 202 -2.83 1.82 11.74
C THR A 202 -2.50 0.34 11.90
N SER A 203 -3.49 -0.46 12.26
CA SER A 203 -3.43 -1.92 12.23
C SER A 203 -4.58 -2.46 11.38
N ARG A 204 -4.30 -3.33 10.41
CA ARG A 204 -5.31 -3.91 9.53
C ARG A 204 -5.75 -5.28 10.05
N SER A 205 -7.04 -5.40 10.33
CA SER A 205 -7.67 -6.64 10.79
C SER A 205 -8.76 -7.13 9.83
N THR A 206 -9.30 -8.31 10.08
CA THR A 206 -10.41 -8.87 9.28
C THR A 206 -11.71 -8.07 9.36
N SER A 207 -11.90 -7.25 10.40
CA SER A 207 -13.06 -6.35 10.54
C SER A 207 -12.79 -4.91 10.05
N GLY A 208 -11.65 -4.69 9.38
CA GLY A 208 -11.20 -3.39 8.88
C GLY A 208 -9.98 -2.86 9.63
N ASN A 209 -9.65 -1.60 9.35
CA ASN A 209 -8.54 -0.90 9.98
C ASN A 209 -8.91 -0.45 11.40
N LYS A 210 -7.89 -0.46 12.27
CA LYS A 210 -7.92 0.10 13.61
C LYS A 210 -6.82 1.15 13.73
N VAL A 211 -7.11 2.24 14.42
CA VAL A 211 -6.14 3.32 14.68
C VAL A 211 -5.73 3.29 16.15
N PHE A 212 -4.43 3.31 16.38
CA PHE A 212 -3.83 3.22 17.71
C PHE A 212 -3.03 4.47 18.05
N ILE A 213 -2.95 4.78 19.35
CA ILE A 213 -2.07 5.81 19.91
C ILE A 213 -1.16 5.20 20.97
N SER A 214 0.13 5.49 20.90
CA SER A 214 1.11 5.15 21.94
C SER A 214 1.94 6.36 22.36
N PHE A 215 2.46 6.31 23.59
CA PHE A 215 3.25 7.38 24.20
C PHE A 215 4.66 6.87 24.55
N MET A 216 5.66 7.69 24.27
CA MET A 216 7.05 7.43 24.67
C MET A 216 7.22 7.71 26.16
N ASP A 217 7.63 6.71 26.93
CA ASP A 217 8.05 6.86 28.33
C ASP A 217 9.40 6.15 28.55
N LYS A 218 10.39 6.90 29.04
CA LYS A 218 11.75 6.41 29.34
C LYS A 218 12.38 5.57 28.22
N GLY A 219 12.17 5.97 26.96
CA GLY A 219 12.74 5.33 25.79
C GLY A 219 11.98 4.09 25.30
N LYS A 220 10.77 3.85 25.79
CA LYS A 220 9.89 2.76 25.34
C LYS A 220 8.51 3.27 24.97
N TRP A 221 7.87 2.59 24.03
CA TRP A 221 6.50 2.90 23.67
C TRP A 221 5.55 2.22 24.66
N SER A 222 4.58 2.96 25.15
CA SER A 222 3.51 2.40 25.99
C SER A 222 2.68 1.36 25.22
N ILE A 223 1.87 0.57 25.94
CA ILE A 223 0.87 -0.28 25.30
C ILE A 223 -0.09 0.62 24.47
N PRO A 224 -0.22 0.40 23.15
CA PRO A 224 -1.04 1.24 22.31
C PRO A 224 -2.52 1.17 22.68
N LYS A 225 -3.19 2.31 22.63
CA LYS A 225 -4.62 2.46 22.89
C LYS A 225 -5.37 2.53 21.57
N ASP A 226 -6.31 1.61 21.36
CA ASP A 226 -7.24 1.63 20.22
C ASP A 226 -8.20 2.81 20.36
N ILE A 227 -8.19 3.72 19.38
CA ILE A 227 -9.06 4.90 19.30
C ILE A 227 -10.11 4.79 18.20
N THR A 228 -10.22 3.65 17.52
CA THR A 228 -11.10 3.45 16.35
C THR A 228 -12.56 3.77 16.67
N ARG A 229 -13.03 3.38 17.88
CA ARG A 229 -14.39 3.68 18.33
C ARG A 229 -14.65 5.19 18.46
N ASN A 230 -13.64 5.97 18.84
CA ASN A 230 -13.75 7.42 18.91
C ASN A 230 -13.81 8.06 17.52
N LEU A 231 -13.18 7.45 16.52
CA LEU A 231 -13.17 7.94 15.14
C LEU A 231 -14.44 7.54 14.37
N GLY A 232 -15.11 6.46 14.77
CA GLY A 232 -16.41 6.05 14.23
C GLY A 232 -16.37 5.37 12.85
N SER A 233 -15.19 5.05 12.32
CA SER A 233 -15.01 4.34 11.04
C SER A 233 -13.83 3.37 11.10
N SER A 234 -13.96 2.23 10.41
CA SER A 234 -12.90 1.22 10.22
C SER A 234 -12.26 1.28 8.83
N TYR A 235 -12.52 2.33 8.05
CA TYR A 235 -11.91 2.59 6.75
C TYR A 235 -10.76 3.62 6.81
N LEU A 236 -10.48 4.12 8.01
CA LEU A 236 -9.48 5.15 8.24
C LEU A 236 -8.07 4.57 8.28
N THR A 237 -7.12 5.26 7.67
CA THR A 237 -5.67 5.04 7.83
C THR A 237 -4.99 6.31 8.31
N THR A 238 -3.91 6.17 9.08
CA THR A 238 -3.08 7.27 9.55
C THR A 238 -2.37 7.96 8.39
N SER A 239 -2.39 9.30 8.38
CA SER A 239 -1.64 10.11 7.41
C SER A 239 -0.59 10.95 8.11
N PHE A 240 -0.99 11.74 9.10
CA PHE A 240 -0.09 12.67 9.78
C PHE A 240 -0.60 13.04 11.16
N LEU A 241 0.31 13.29 12.10
CA LEU A 241 0.02 13.81 13.43
C LEU A 241 0.67 15.20 13.52
N SER A 242 -0.10 16.21 13.92
CA SER A 242 0.41 17.58 14.04
C SER A 242 1.59 17.67 15.01
N TYR A 243 2.41 18.70 14.84
CA TYR A 243 3.62 18.88 15.64
C TYR A 243 3.33 18.90 17.17
N ASN A 244 2.21 19.49 17.59
CA ASN A 244 1.77 19.51 19.00
C ASN A 244 1.05 18.22 19.45
N GLY A 245 0.76 17.28 18.55
CA GLY A 245 0.07 16.02 18.86
C GLY A 245 -1.44 16.17 19.10
N GLU A 246 -2.06 17.29 18.73
CA GLU A 246 -3.47 17.58 19.00
C GLU A 246 -4.40 17.37 17.79
N GLU A 247 -3.85 17.24 16.58
CA GLU A 247 -4.61 17.00 15.35
C GLU A 247 -4.08 15.74 14.64
N LEU A 248 -4.97 14.78 14.42
CA LEU A 248 -4.66 13.54 13.72
C LEU A 248 -5.35 13.57 12.36
N TYR A 249 -4.53 13.68 11.32
CA TYR A 249 -4.93 13.61 9.92
C TYR A 249 -4.96 12.15 9.48
N LEU A 250 -6.07 11.76 8.86
CA LEU A 250 -6.41 10.41 8.45
C LEU A 250 -6.89 10.43 7.00
N ILE A 251 -6.79 9.31 6.31
CA ILE A 251 -7.42 9.10 5.01
C ILE A 251 -8.64 8.22 5.21
N ASP A 252 -9.80 8.71 4.77
CA ASP A 252 -11.01 7.91 4.68
C ASP A 252 -11.07 7.25 3.30
N ASN A 253 -10.90 5.92 3.27
CA ASN A 253 -10.88 5.13 2.05
C ASN A 253 -12.26 4.51 1.76
N ASP A 254 -13.36 5.19 2.10
CA ASP A 254 -14.70 4.75 1.70
C ASP A 254 -14.82 4.65 0.17
N LEU A 255 -15.74 3.80 -0.30
CA LEU A 255 -15.78 3.19 -1.63
C LEU A 255 -15.93 4.16 -2.83
N LYS A 256 -16.06 5.47 -2.61
CA LYS A 256 -16.21 6.46 -3.69
C LYS A 256 -14.93 7.19 -4.02
N ASN A 257 -14.30 7.82 -3.04
CA ASN A 257 -13.08 8.63 -3.19
C ASN A 257 -12.29 8.53 -1.88
N SER A 258 -10.96 8.57 -1.95
CA SER A 258 -10.12 8.83 -0.77
C SER A 258 -10.21 10.31 -0.39
N GLU A 259 -10.52 10.60 0.87
CA GLU A 259 -10.59 11.97 1.39
C GLU A 259 -9.72 12.15 2.64
N ILE A 260 -9.13 13.34 2.79
CA ILE A 260 -8.41 13.71 4.02
C ILE A 260 -9.43 14.13 5.09
N VAL A 261 -9.35 13.53 6.27
CA VAL A 261 -10.18 13.89 7.43
C VAL A 261 -9.29 14.16 8.66
N VAL A 262 -9.76 15.00 9.58
CA VAL A 262 -9.00 15.46 10.74
C VAL A 262 -9.78 15.18 12.02
N SER A 263 -9.16 14.49 12.97
CA SER A 263 -9.67 14.33 14.33
C SER A 263 -8.88 15.21 15.30
N PHE A 264 -9.57 15.80 16.28
CA PHE A 264 -8.98 16.72 17.25
C PHE A 264 -8.95 16.09 18.64
N LEU A 265 -7.84 16.26 19.35
CA LEU A 265 -7.71 15.85 20.73
C LEU A 265 -8.41 16.86 21.65
N GLN A 266 -9.49 16.44 22.30
CA GLN A 266 -10.28 17.28 23.21
C GLN A 266 -10.47 16.56 24.55
N LYS A 267 -9.99 17.16 25.64
CA LYS A 267 -10.10 16.60 27.00
C LYS A 267 -9.63 15.13 27.07
N ASN A 268 -8.49 14.84 26.44
CA ASN A 268 -7.88 13.49 26.32
C ASN A 268 -8.70 12.48 25.51
N LYS A 269 -9.59 12.93 24.61
CA LYS A 269 -10.31 12.07 23.67
C LYS A 269 -10.24 12.64 22.27
N TRP A 270 -9.94 11.77 21.30
CA TRP A 270 -10.06 12.10 19.89
C TRP A 270 -11.54 12.29 19.52
N SER A 271 -11.83 13.33 18.76
CA SER A 271 -13.16 13.61 18.22
C SER A 271 -13.50 12.68 17.05
N ASN A 272 -14.78 12.63 16.68
CA ASN A 272 -15.11 12.15 15.33
C ASN A 272 -14.36 13.03 14.31
N PRO A 273 -13.81 12.44 13.24
CA PRO A 273 -13.07 13.19 12.25
C PRO A 273 -14.02 14.04 11.41
N VAL A 274 -13.53 15.20 10.98
CA VAL A 274 -14.21 16.11 10.05
C VAL A 274 -13.40 16.21 8.77
N LYS A 275 -14.05 16.41 7.63
CA LYS A 275 -13.36 16.56 6.35
C LYS A 275 -12.41 17.77 6.40
N ALA A 276 -11.21 17.61 5.84
CA ALA A 276 -10.35 18.75 5.57
C ALA A 276 -11.08 19.77 4.70
N ALA A 277 -10.86 21.05 4.98
CA ALA A 277 -11.54 22.13 4.28
C ALA A 277 -11.13 22.18 2.80
N LYS A 278 -12.06 22.63 1.95
CA LYS A 278 -11.70 23.02 0.58
C LYS A 278 -10.67 24.16 0.63
N PRO A 279 -9.68 24.18 -0.28
CA PRO A 279 -9.53 23.34 -1.48
C PRO A 279 -8.61 22.13 -1.31
N ILE A 280 -8.30 21.70 -0.08
CA ILE A 280 -7.52 20.47 0.16
C ILE A 280 -8.31 19.28 -0.38
N ASN A 281 -9.48 18.99 0.18
CA ASN A 281 -10.39 18.00 -0.40
C ASN A 281 -11.11 18.55 -1.62
N SER A 282 -11.25 17.71 -2.66
CA SER A 282 -11.89 18.08 -3.92
C SER A 282 -12.85 16.99 -4.42
N LYS A 283 -13.05 16.90 -5.73
CA LYS A 283 -13.75 15.75 -6.34
C LYS A 283 -12.77 14.62 -6.72
N ALA A 284 -11.49 14.93 -6.67
CA ALA A 284 -10.39 14.02 -6.88
C ALA A 284 -10.23 13.10 -5.65
N ASN A 285 -9.30 12.15 -5.73
CA ASN A 285 -8.79 11.42 -4.60
C ASN A 285 -7.68 12.24 -3.94
N GLU A 286 -7.73 12.30 -2.62
CA GLU A 286 -6.68 12.85 -1.78
C GLU A 286 -6.19 11.76 -0.81
N THR A 287 -4.95 11.30 -1.01
CA THR A 287 -4.46 10.03 -0.44
C THR A 287 -3.40 10.20 0.65
N HIS A 288 -2.92 11.43 0.88
CA HIS A 288 -1.98 11.74 1.95
C HIS A 288 -1.92 13.24 2.22
N VAL A 289 -1.58 13.63 3.44
CA VAL A 289 -1.27 15.02 3.83
C VAL A 289 -0.19 15.08 4.90
N CYS A 290 0.64 16.12 4.83
CA CYS A 290 1.54 16.59 5.88
C CYS A 290 1.37 18.11 6.04
N VAL A 291 1.39 18.60 7.28
CA VAL A 291 1.16 20.02 7.60
C VAL A 291 2.38 20.59 8.33
N THR A 292 2.72 21.84 8.04
CA THR A 292 3.79 22.57 8.74
C THR A 292 3.47 22.74 10.23
N ARG A 293 4.50 22.94 11.05
CA ARG A 293 4.44 23.14 12.49
C ARG A 293 3.50 24.27 12.89
N ASP A 294 3.46 25.33 12.09
CA ASP A 294 2.59 26.48 12.31
C ASP A 294 1.15 26.26 11.85
N GLY A 295 0.84 25.13 11.20
CA GLY A 295 -0.47 24.80 10.65
C GLY A 295 -0.84 25.55 9.36
N ASN A 296 0.02 26.44 8.85
CA ASN A 296 -0.34 27.37 7.78
C ASN A 296 -0.10 26.82 6.38
N THR A 297 0.61 25.71 6.23
CA THR A 297 0.91 25.09 4.93
C THR A 297 0.67 23.60 5.00
N ALA A 298 -0.01 23.06 3.99
CA ALA A 298 -0.21 21.63 3.81
C ALA A 298 0.41 21.16 2.48
N TYR A 299 1.11 20.04 2.54
CA TYR A 299 1.58 19.27 1.39
C TYR A 299 0.70 18.02 1.30
N PHE A 300 0.12 17.72 0.15
CA PHE A 300 -0.82 16.62 0.04
C PHE A 300 -0.79 15.97 -1.34
N THR A 301 -1.11 14.68 -1.41
CA THR A 301 -1.16 13.90 -2.66
C THR A 301 -2.56 13.94 -3.25
N SER A 302 -2.69 14.18 -4.56
CA SER A 302 -3.98 14.22 -5.25
C SER A 302 -3.89 13.88 -6.74
N ASP A 303 -4.92 13.22 -7.28
CA ASP A 303 -5.10 12.96 -8.72
C ASP A 303 -5.96 14.04 -9.42
N ARG A 304 -5.96 15.26 -8.87
CA ARG A 304 -6.70 16.38 -9.45
C ARG A 304 -6.20 16.74 -10.84
N LYS A 305 -7.13 17.19 -11.69
CA LYS A 305 -6.83 17.60 -13.06
C LYS A 305 -5.79 18.73 -13.12
N GLY A 306 -4.92 18.66 -14.13
CA GLY A 306 -3.86 19.64 -14.36
C GLY A 306 -2.52 19.28 -13.72
N GLY A 307 -2.43 18.08 -13.13
CA GLY A 307 -1.17 17.47 -12.71
C GLY A 307 -0.27 17.01 -13.87
N GLN A 308 0.90 16.50 -13.52
CA GLN A 308 1.90 15.93 -14.40
C GLN A 308 1.71 14.43 -14.61
N GLY A 309 1.42 13.68 -13.53
CA GLY A 309 1.18 12.25 -13.55
C GLY A 309 -0.25 11.85 -13.17
N GLY A 310 -0.41 10.65 -12.61
CA GLY A 310 -1.68 10.19 -12.04
C GLY A 310 -1.92 10.87 -10.70
N PHE A 311 -1.14 10.51 -9.69
CA PHE A 311 -1.07 11.20 -8.40
C PHE A 311 0.12 12.14 -8.34
N ASP A 312 -0.11 13.38 -7.94
CA ASP A 312 0.94 14.39 -7.75
C ASP A 312 0.92 14.95 -6.33
N ILE A 313 2.04 15.56 -5.92
CA ILE A 313 2.14 16.34 -4.69
C ILE A 313 1.80 17.81 -4.95
N TYR A 314 0.86 18.32 -4.16
CA TYR A 314 0.44 19.71 -4.14
C TYR A 314 0.80 20.37 -2.83
N LYS A 315 1.00 21.69 -2.88
CA LYS A 315 1.16 22.56 -1.71
C LYS A 315 0.03 23.57 -1.66
N VAL A 316 -0.53 23.80 -0.48
CA VAL A 316 -1.47 24.89 -0.22
C VAL A 316 -1.07 25.63 1.04
N THR A 317 -1.19 26.96 1.03
CA THR A 317 -0.86 27.82 2.16
C THR A 317 -2.07 28.69 2.51
N ILE A 318 -2.26 28.97 3.79
CA ILE A 318 -3.30 29.88 4.26
C ILE A 318 -3.07 31.28 3.66
N SER A 319 -4.14 31.86 3.12
CA SER A 319 -4.22 33.22 2.61
C SER A 319 -5.37 33.95 3.30
N GLY A 320 -5.05 34.84 4.24
CA GLY A 320 -6.04 35.42 5.15
C GLY A 320 -6.57 34.38 6.14
N ASP A 321 -7.89 34.21 6.20
CA ASP A 321 -8.55 33.26 7.10
C ASP A 321 -8.90 31.91 6.44
N LYS A 322 -8.39 31.65 5.23
CA LYS A 322 -8.73 30.46 4.43
C LYS A 322 -7.51 29.89 3.72
N TRP A 323 -7.55 28.60 3.41
CA TRP A 323 -6.61 28.01 2.47
C TRP A 323 -6.67 28.71 1.11
N GLY A 324 -5.51 29.05 0.55
CA GLY A 324 -5.37 29.55 -0.82
C GLY A 324 -5.57 28.44 -1.86
N GLU A 325 -5.25 28.73 -3.12
CA GLU A 325 -5.33 27.73 -4.19
C GLU A 325 -4.17 26.72 -4.12
N PRO A 326 -4.41 25.40 -4.30
CA PRO A 326 -3.34 24.41 -4.29
C PRO A 326 -2.46 24.50 -5.53
N VAL A 327 -1.16 24.43 -5.32
CA VAL A 327 -0.13 24.56 -6.35
C VAL A 327 0.58 23.23 -6.53
N ASN A 328 0.63 22.73 -7.76
CA ASN A 328 1.44 21.56 -8.12
C ASN A 328 2.93 21.86 -7.90
N LEU A 329 3.69 20.96 -7.27
CA LEU A 329 5.10 21.20 -6.96
C LEU A 329 6.06 21.16 -8.15
N GLY A 330 5.54 20.95 -9.36
CA GLY A 330 6.29 21.10 -10.61
C GLY A 330 7.24 19.94 -10.92
N PRO A 331 7.88 19.95 -12.10
CA PRO A 331 8.56 18.78 -12.69
C PRO A 331 9.81 18.31 -11.96
N ASN A 332 10.25 19.10 -10.97
CA ASN A 332 11.35 18.71 -10.11
C ASN A 332 10.91 17.67 -9.08
N ILE A 333 9.67 17.73 -8.59
CA ILE A 333 9.13 16.79 -7.58
C ILE A 333 8.18 15.82 -8.26
N ASN A 334 7.18 16.34 -8.97
CA ASN A 334 6.19 15.52 -9.64
C ASN A 334 6.71 15.10 -11.01
N THR A 335 6.55 13.82 -11.33
CA THR A 335 6.93 13.26 -12.62
C THR A 335 5.67 12.98 -13.42
N PRO A 336 5.78 12.47 -14.66
CA PRO A 336 4.56 12.03 -15.35
C PRO A 336 4.05 10.66 -14.89
N LEU A 337 4.67 10.06 -13.86
CA LEU A 337 4.15 8.90 -13.12
C LEU A 337 3.65 9.37 -11.74
N ASP A 338 3.42 8.45 -10.81
CA ASP A 338 2.81 8.80 -9.53
C ASP A 338 3.82 9.20 -8.45
N GLU A 339 3.45 10.21 -7.65
CA GLU A 339 4.08 10.64 -6.41
C GLU A 339 3.11 10.55 -5.22
N ALA A 340 3.62 10.13 -4.06
CA ALA A 340 2.83 9.84 -2.88
C ALA A 340 3.55 10.17 -1.56
N THR A 341 2.77 10.16 -0.47
CA THR A 341 3.25 10.24 0.92
C THR A 341 4.28 11.35 1.22
N PRO A 342 3.98 12.63 0.93
CA PRO A 342 4.86 13.73 1.29
C PRO A 342 4.95 13.92 2.81
N PHE A 343 6.16 14.03 3.33
CA PHE A 343 6.45 14.35 4.73
C PHE A 343 7.56 15.37 4.87
N LEU A 344 7.41 16.30 5.82
CA LEU A 344 8.48 17.21 6.22
C LEU A 344 9.32 16.60 7.35
N THR A 345 10.63 16.86 7.34
CA THR A 345 11.44 16.68 8.55
C THR A 345 10.96 17.60 9.67
N PRO A 346 11.22 17.28 10.95
CA PRO A 346 10.78 18.13 12.06
C PRO A 346 11.31 19.57 12.01
N ASP A 347 12.46 19.81 11.37
CA ASP A 347 13.04 21.13 11.13
C ASP A 347 12.51 21.83 9.85
N GLU A 348 11.62 21.17 9.11
CA GLU A 348 10.95 21.62 7.87
C GLU A 348 11.90 21.94 6.71
N LYS A 349 13.17 21.52 6.81
CA LYS A 349 14.18 21.78 5.77
C LYS A 349 14.12 20.82 4.61
N TYR A 350 13.61 19.62 4.83
CA TYR A 350 13.55 18.57 3.82
C TYR A 350 12.12 18.07 3.64
N LEU A 351 11.73 17.88 2.38
CA LEU A 351 10.52 17.18 1.99
C LEU A 351 10.93 15.79 1.52
N PHE A 352 10.46 14.76 2.22
CA PHE A 352 10.49 13.37 1.81
C PHE A 352 9.20 13.03 1.08
N PHE A 353 9.27 12.15 0.09
CA PHE A 353 8.12 11.65 -0.65
C PHE A 353 8.47 10.35 -1.35
N SER A 354 7.46 9.60 -1.78
CA SER A 354 7.65 8.42 -2.61
C SER A 354 7.29 8.73 -4.07
N SER A 355 8.01 8.17 -5.03
CA SER A 355 7.76 8.38 -6.47
C SER A 355 8.06 7.14 -7.29
N GLN A 356 7.27 6.90 -8.33
CA GLN A 356 7.55 5.89 -9.35
C GLN A 356 8.56 6.36 -10.41
N GLY A 357 8.80 7.67 -10.51
CA GLY A 357 9.64 8.30 -11.51
C GLY A 357 11.11 8.43 -11.11
N HIS A 358 11.72 9.56 -11.50
CA HIS A 358 13.11 9.92 -11.20
C HIS A 358 14.11 8.80 -11.57
N ASN A 359 15.05 8.51 -10.66
CA ASN A 359 15.91 7.32 -10.69
C ASN A 359 15.39 6.28 -9.69
N SER A 360 14.12 5.91 -9.76
CA SER A 360 13.56 4.79 -8.98
C SER A 360 14.22 3.46 -9.36
N MET A 361 14.47 2.60 -8.38
CA MET A 361 14.97 1.23 -8.54
C MET A 361 13.87 0.17 -8.74
N GLY A 362 12.61 0.57 -8.71
CA GLY A 362 11.44 -0.28 -8.94
C GLY A 362 10.24 0.28 -8.18
N GLY A 363 9.02 0.04 -8.68
CA GLY A 363 7.80 0.49 -8.00
C GLY A 363 7.86 1.97 -7.56
N TYR A 364 7.37 2.24 -6.36
CA TYR A 364 7.63 3.48 -5.62
C TYR A 364 8.94 3.43 -4.86
N ASP A 365 9.76 4.46 -4.99
CA ASP A 365 10.97 4.66 -4.20
C ASP A 365 10.83 5.89 -3.31
N ILE A 366 11.49 5.90 -2.15
CA ILE A 366 11.60 7.07 -1.26
C ILE A 366 12.67 8.03 -1.79
N PHE A 367 12.27 9.29 -1.92
CA PHE A 367 13.10 10.42 -2.30
C PHE A 367 13.02 11.53 -1.27
N TYR A 368 13.99 12.45 -1.32
CA TYR A 368 13.94 13.70 -0.57
C TYR A 368 14.55 14.87 -1.32
N VAL A 369 14.12 16.07 -0.96
CA VAL A 369 14.65 17.34 -1.50
C VAL A 369 14.84 18.35 -0.38
N ASN A 370 15.88 19.18 -0.49
CA ASN A 370 16.10 20.31 0.41
C ASN A 370 15.27 21.52 -0.06
N LEU A 371 14.40 22.04 0.81
CA LEU A 371 13.52 23.18 0.51
C LEU A 371 14.22 24.55 0.64
N GLU A 372 15.34 24.63 1.37
CA GLU A 372 16.10 25.86 1.62
C GLU A 372 17.33 26.01 0.71
N GLY A 373 17.77 24.93 0.05
CA GLY A 373 19.05 24.85 -0.65
C GLY A 373 18.92 24.36 -2.09
N SER A 374 19.73 23.35 -2.46
CA SER A 374 19.61 22.71 -3.78
C SER A 374 18.31 21.94 -3.86
N SER A 375 17.48 22.28 -4.83
CA SER A 375 16.22 21.59 -5.11
C SER A 375 16.41 20.23 -5.81
N ASN A 376 17.62 19.69 -5.90
CA ASN A 376 17.82 18.40 -6.56
C ASN A 376 17.21 17.28 -5.72
N VAL A 377 16.27 16.56 -6.31
CA VAL A 377 15.69 15.35 -5.73
C VAL A 377 16.74 14.25 -5.61
N LYS A 378 16.80 13.62 -4.44
CA LYS A 378 17.73 12.52 -4.13
C LYS A 378 16.96 11.27 -3.76
N ASN A 379 17.29 10.16 -4.41
CA ASN A 379 16.85 8.83 -4.00
C ASN A 379 17.54 8.45 -2.69
N ILE A 380 16.82 7.88 -1.74
CA ILE A 380 17.37 7.53 -0.42
C ILE A 380 18.35 6.34 -0.48
N GLY A 381 18.20 5.48 -1.50
CA GLY A 381 19.09 4.36 -1.81
C GLY A 381 18.71 3.02 -1.18
N TYR A 382 19.33 1.96 -1.69
CA TYR A 382 19.20 0.59 -1.20
C TYR A 382 20.05 0.36 0.07
N PRO A 383 19.58 -0.34 1.12
CA PRO A 383 18.41 -1.22 1.15
C PRO A 383 17.14 -0.61 1.74
N LEU A 384 17.07 0.73 1.89
CA LEU A 384 15.84 1.36 2.37
C LEU A 384 14.79 1.41 1.25
N ASN A 385 15.21 1.74 0.03
CA ASN A 385 14.47 1.39 -1.18
C ASN A 385 14.82 -0.04 -1.61
N THR A 386 13.86 -0.71 -2.22
CA THR A 386 13.95 -2.06 -2.78
C THR A 386 13.34 -2.05 -4.18
N PRO A 387 13.44 -3.14 -4.97
CA PRO A 387 12.74 -3.22 -6.26
C PRO A 387 11.20 -3.26 -6.17
N ASP A 388 10.61 -2.97 -5.01
CA ASP A 388 9.19 -3.07 -4.66
C ASP A 388 8.64 -1.69 -4.28
N ASP A 389 7.36 -1.60 -3.91
CA ASP A 389 6.76 -0.33 -3.51
C ASP A 389 7.20 0.09 -2.09
N ASN A 390 8.06 1.11 -1.99
CA ASN A 390 8.47 1.78 -0.76
C ASN A 390 7.70 3.10 -0.56
N LEU A 391 6.58 2.99 0.16
CA LEU A 391 5.70 4.10 0.53
C LEU A 391 5.83 4.43 2.02
N PHE A 392 5.40 5.64 2.40
CA PHE A 392 5.21 6.05 3.80
C PHE A 392 6.48 5.95 4.66
N TYR A 393 7.55 6.63 4.24
CA TYR A 393 8.69 6.91 5.13
C TYR A 393 8.39 8.13 5.99
N PHE A 394 8.22 7.96 7.30
CA PHE A 394 8.03 9.07 8.22
C PHE A 394 9.40 9.56 8.75
N PRO A 395 9.92 10.73 8.31
CA PRO A 395 11.21 11.23 8.74
C PRO A 395 11.17 11.83 10.15
N THR A 396 12.13 11.46 10.99
CA THR A 396 12.44 12.14 12.27
C THR A 396 13.68 13.02 12.17
N SER A 397 14.50 12.80 11.15
CA SER A 397 15.60 13.68 10.73
C SER A 397 15.93 13.38 9.26
N LEU A 398 17.01 13.95 8.73
CA LEU A 398 17.52 13.59 7.40
C LEU A 398 18.00 12.12 7.32
N THR A 399 18.43 11.54 8.44
CA THR A 399 19.04 10.20 8.49
C THR A 399 18.28 9.24 9.41
N SER A 400 17.07 9.59 9.86
CA SER A 400 16.30 8.71 10.74
C SER A 400 14.80 8.86 10.51
N GLY A 401 14.06 7.79 10.74
CA GLY A 401 12.61 7.76 10.49
C GLY A 401 11.96 6.45 10.89
N TYR A 402 10.73 6.25 10.41
CA TYR A 402 9.97 5.01 10.56
C TYR A 402 9.46 4.54 9.21
N ILE A 403 9.42 3.22 9.04
CA ILE A 403 8.78 2.53 7.91
C ILE A 403 7.93 1.39 8.43
N SER A 404 7.13 0.81 7.53
CA SER A 404 6.41 -0.43 7.77
C SER A 404 6.85 -1.43 6.72
N THR A 405 7.29 -2.62 7.13
CA THR A 405 7.83 -3.61 6.19
C THR A 405 7.42 -5.02 6.57
N PHE A 406 7.18 -5.85 5.57
CA PHE A 406 6.98 -7.28 5.78
C PHE A 406 8.33 -7.96 6.06
N SER A 407 8.31 -8.98 6.91
CA SER A 407 9.41 -9.91 7.11
C SER A 407 8.86 -11.31 7.36
N PRO A 408 9.44 -12.38 6.78
CA PRO A 408 9.04 -13.76 7.10
C PRO A 408 9.25 -14.12 8.58
N ASN A 409 10.15 -13.42 9.26
CA ASN A 409 10.39 -13.53 10.71
C ASN A 409 9.70 -12.38 11.49
N GLY A 410 8.68 -11.78 10.87
CA GLY A 410 7.80 -10.74 11.41
C GLY A 410 6.93 -11.24 12.56
N LEU A 411 6.31 -10.32 13.30
CA LEU A 411 5.26 -10.71 14.25
C LEU A 411 3.92 -10.90 13.54
N GLY A 412 3.64 -10.06 12.53
CA GLY A 412 2.43 -10.12 11.71
C GLY A 412 2.72 -9.95 10.23
N GLY A 413 1.86 -9.19 9.54
CA GLY A 413 2.07 -8.84 8.13
C GLY A 413 3.16 -7.79 8.01
N LEU A 414 2.77 -6.52 7.94
CA LEU A 414 3.71 -5.41 8.08
C LEU A 414 4.06 -5.18 9.55
N ASP A 415 5.34 -4.98 9.85
CA ASP A 415 5.85 -4.52 11.14
C ASP A 415 6.38 -3.09 11.00
N ILE A 416 6.10 -2.23 11.99
CA ILE A 416 6.68 -0.89 12.11
C ILE A 416 8.12 -1.03 12.62
N CYS A 417 9.05 -0.39 11.90
CA CYS A 417 10.47 -0.37 12.21
C CYS A 417 10.97 1.08 12.29
N SER A 418 11.86 1.35 13.25
CA SER A 418 12.69 2.54 13.20
C SER A 418 13.87 2.33 12.27
N VAL A 419 14.24 3.40 11.59
CA VAL A 419 15.30 3.46 10.60
C VAL A 419 16.34 4.48 11.05
N GLU A 420 17.61 4.09 11.01
CA GLU A 420 18.75 5.01 11.08
C GLU A 420 19.69 4.74 9.90
N ILE A 421 19.78 5.70 9.00
CA ILE A 421 20.71 5.71 7.88
C ILE A 421 22.09 6.08 8.42
N ILE A 422 23.06 5.24 8.13
CA ILE A 422 24.44 5.44 8.52
C ILE A 422 25.09 6.34 7.46
N PRO A 423 25.43 7.60 7.76
CA PRO A 423 25.93 8.53 6.77
C PRO A 423 27.34 8.12 6.31
N GLN A 424 27.59 8.14 5.00
CA GLN A 424 28.95 8.11 4.48
C GLN A 424 29.55 9.51 4.53
N VAL A 425 30.83 9.59 4.86
CA VAL A 425 31.60 10.85 4.88
C VAL A 425 32.72 10.80 3.86
N ASP A 426 33.07 11.98 3.34
CA ASP A 426 34.22 12.10 2.46
C ASP A 426 35.51 11.98 3.28
N VAL A 427 36.47 11.23 2.75
CA VAL A 427 37.76 10.99 3.37
C VAL A 427 38.84 11.35 2.37
N LYS A 428 39.61 12.38 2.71
CA LYS A 428 40.73 12.86 1.93
C LYS A 428 42.03 12.27 2.46
N ILE A 429 42.62 11.37 1.67
CA ILE A 429 43.90 10.74 1.95
C ILE A 429 44.98 11.52 1.21
N ASN A 430 45.83 12.22 1.96
CA ASN A 430 46.96 12.97 1.42
C ASN A 430 48.22 12.09 1.44
N ILE A 431 48.87 11.96 0.30
CA ILE A 431 50.11 11.20 0.16
C ILE A 431 51.28 12.17 0.03
N MET A 432 52.17 12.11 1.01
CA MET A 432 53.41 12.86 1.06
C MET A 432 54.54 11.93 0.65
N LEU A 433 55.42 12.42 -0.21
CA LEU A 433 56.64 11.72 -0.62
C LEU A 433 57.81 12.30 0.20
N ALA A 434 58.59 11.43 0.84
CA ALA A 434 59.80 11.86 1.53
C ALA A 434 60.87 12.37 0.56
N ASP A 435 61.88 13.07 1.06
CA ASP A 435 62.99 13.53 0.25
C ASP A 435 63.68 12.35 -0.45
N LYS A 436 63.95 12.49 -1.75
CA LYS A 436 64.50 11.45 -2.66
C LYS A 436 63.55 10.29 -2.97
N ALA A 437 62.29 10.32 -2.54
CA ALA A 437 61.30 9.35 -2.97
C ALA A 437 60.97 9.52 -4.47
N PRO A 438 60.83 8.42 -5.23
CA PRO A 438 60.65 8.50 -6.67
C PRO A 438 59.22 8.93 -7.02
N ALA A 439 59.05 10.13 -7.58
CA ALA A 439 57.74 10.76 -7.78
C ALA A 439 56.88 10.16 -8.91
N ASP A 440 57.49 9.37 -9.80
CA ASP A 440 56.91 8.75 -10.98
C ASP A 440 56.57 7.26 -10.80
N LYS A 441 56.76 6.74 -9.57
CA LYS A 441 56.53 5.32 -9.26
C LYS A 441 55.15 5.09 -8.68
N SER A 442 54.59 3.93 -9.03
CA SER A 442 53.29 3.50 -8.56
C SER A 442 53.34 3.02 -7.11
N TYR A 443 52.28 3.30 -6.38
CA TYR A 443 52.02 2.74 -5.07
C TYR A 443 50.52 2.48 -4.93
N THR A 444 50.19 1.57 -4.03
CA THR A 444 48.83 1.16 -3.71
C THR A 444 48.45 1.74 -2.37
N VAL A 445 47.29 2.37 -2.29
CA VAL A 445 46.67 2.78 -1.03
C VAL A 445 45.51 1.85 -0.74
N SER A 446 45.57 1.17 0.41
CA SER A 446 44.56 0.23 0.87
C SER A 446 43.92 0.73 2.15
N ILE A 447 42.60 0.67 2.21
CA ILE A 447 41.79 0.98 3.39
C ILE A 447 41.26 -0.35 3.90
N ILE A 448 41.56 -0.68 5.15
CA ILE A 448 41.24 -1.97 5.76
C ILE A 448 40.39 -1.70 7.00
N ASP A 449 39.22 -2.33 7.09
CA ASP A 449 38.39 -2.27 8.31
C ASP A 449 39.12 -3.00 9.44
N THR A 450 39.34 -2.32 10.56
CA THR A 450 40.03 -2.92 11.72
C THR A 450 39.18 -3.94 12.46
N LYS A 451 37.85 -3.91 12.30
CA LYS A 451 36.93 -4.83 12.98
C LYS A 451 37.06 -6.26 12.48
N ASP A 452 37.17 -6.43 11.16
CA ASP A 452 37.21 -7.76 10.53
C ASP A 452 38.44 -8.00 9.63
N GLY A 453 39.30 -6.99 9.49
CA GLY A 453 40.53 -7.05 8.70
C GLY A 453 40.29 -7.06 7.19
N LYS A 454 39.06 -6.82 6.71
CA LYS A 454 38.76 -6.87 5.29
C LYS A 454 39.14 -5.57 4.58
N PRO A 455 39.65 -5.66 3.34
CA PRO A 455 39.90 -4.47 2.53
C PRO A 455 38.56 -3.83 2.13
N VAL A 456 38.40 -2.56 2.45
CA VAL A 456 37.26 -1.70 2.08
C VAL A 456 37.48 -1.08 0.70
N SER A 457 38.71 -0.65 0.42
CA SER A 457 39.09 -0.07 -0.87
C SER A 457 40.58 -0.27 -1.09
N SER A 458 40.98 -0.41 -2.35
CA SER A 458 42.39 -0.45 -2.74
C SER A 458 42.56 0.27 -4.08
N VAL A 459 43.41 1.30 -4.08
CA VAL A 459 43.63 2.16 -5.24
C VAL A 459 45.11 2.12 -5.59
N ASN A 460 45.43 1.56 -6.75
CA ASN A 460 46.75 1.68 -7.35
C ASN A 460 46.82 3.00 -8.12
N GLN A 461 47.85 3.80 -7.86
CA GLN A 461 48.03 5.08 -8.52
C GLN A 461 49.50 5.42 -8.74
N ASN A 462 49.73 6.31 -9.70
CA ASN A 462 51.03 6.91 -9.96
C ASN A 462 50.95 8.42 -9.70
N GLY A 463 51.83 8.95 -8.85
CA GLY A 463 52.03 10.39 -8.65
C GLY A 463 50.88 11.20 -8.04
N LYS A 464 49.67 10.66 -7.90
CA LYS A 464 48.51 11.35 -7.31
C LYS A 464 48.68 11.56 -5.81
N LYS A 465 48.94 12.79 -5.38
CA LYS A 465 49.15 13.12 -3.96
C LYS A 465 47.88 13.15 -3.11
N GLN A 466 46.71 12.95 -3.71
CA GLN A 466 45.43 13.01 -3.00
C GLN A 466 44.47 11.97 -3.56
N ILE A 467 43.88 11.18 -2.67
CA ILE A 467 42.79 10.25 -2.95
C ILE A 467 41.56 10.71 -2.15
N LEU A 468 40.39 10.67 -2.79
CA LEU A 468 39.10 10.90 -2.13
C LEU A 468 38.36 9.57 -2.06
N GLN A 469 37.86 9.22 -0.89
CA GLN A 469 37.07 8.02 -0.66
C GLN A 469 35.84 8.36 0.18
N LYS A 470 34.71 7.72 -0.08
CA LYS A 470 33.57 7.74 0.84
C LYS A 470 33.64 6.54 1.77
N LEU A 471 33.57 6.77 3.07
CA LEU A 471 33.59 5.75 4.11
C LEU A 471 32.41 5.92 5.07
N SER A 472 31.85 4.79 5.51
CA SER A 472 30.94 4.77 6.65
C SER A 472 31.72 4.93 7.97
N PRO A 473 31.04 5.27 9.08
CA PRO A 473 31.63 5.26 10.41
C PRO A 473 32.29 3.93 10.74
N GLY A 474 33.42 4.02 11.43
CA GLY A 474 34.26 2.88 11.74
C GLY A 474 35.71 3.28 11.96
N THR A 475 36.53 2.27 12.25
CA THR A 475 37.96 2.44 12.46
C THR A 475 38.70 1.68 11.37
N PHE A 476 39.55 2.38 10.64
CA PHE A 476 40.21 1.87 9.45
C PHE A 476 41.74 2.00 9.57
N THR A 477 42.45 0.98 9.10
CA THR A 477 43.87 1.12 8.78
C THR A 477 43.97 1.60 7.34
N VAL A 478 44.51 2.79 7.14
CA VAL A 478 44.86 3.32 5.82
C VAL A 478 46.33 3.08 5.61
N ALA A 479 46.68 2.20 4.68
CA ALA A 479 48.05 1.81 4.37
C ALA A 479 48.43 2.23 2.95
N ALA A 480 49.68 2.60 2.74
CA ALA A 480 50.25 2.81 1.42
C ALA A 480 51.54 2.00 1.27
N SER A 481 51.69 1.30 0.14
CA SER A 481 52.87 0.47 -0.14
C SER A 481 53.15 0.39 -1.64
N GLY A 482 54.39 0.15 -2.02
CA GLY A 482 54.80 -0.04 -3.42
C GLY A 482 56.15 -0.74 -3.50
N VAL A 483 56.54 -1.20 -4.69
CA VAL A 483 57.82 -1.93 -4.87
C VAL A 483 59.03 -1.10 -4.45
N GLU A 484 58.98 0.20 -4.71
CA GLU A 484 60.05 1.17 -4.42
C GLU A 484 59.80 1.97 -3.13
N PHE A 485 58.78 1.61 -2.34
CA PHE A 485 58.38 2.35 -1.15
C PHE A 485 58.17 1.44 0.06
N ASP A 486 58.61 1.89 1.22
CA ASP A 486 58.31 1.21 2.47
C ASP A 486 56.81 1.29 2.77
N SER A 487 56.26 0.19 3.28
CA SER A 487 54.87 0.15 3.73
C SER A 487 54.67 1.12 4.89
N THR A 488 53.75 2.07 4.73
CA THR A 488 53.32 2.99 5.77
C THR A 488 51.84 2.77 6.06
N SER A 489 51.41 3.02 7.30
CA SER A 489 50.00 2.96 7.65
C SER A 489 49.66 3.94 8.77
N SER A 490 48.39 4.30 8.85
CA SER A 490 47.84 5.14 9.90
C SER A 490 46.39 4.76 10.19
N LEU A 491 45.96 5.00 11.42
CA LEU A 491 44.60 4.73 11.86
C LEU A 491 43.70 5.92 11.52
N LEU A 492 42.55 5.65 10.92
CA LEU A 492 41.48 6.61 10.69
C LEU A 492 40.26 6.20 11.52
N GLU A 493 39.78 7.10 12.37
CA GLU A 493 38.56 6.89 13.15
C GLU A 493 37.47 7.84 12.67
N ILE A 494 36.33 7.27 12.31
CA ILE A 494 35.11 8.00 11.95
C ILE A 494 34.06 7.61 12.99
N PRO A 495 33.61 8.55 13.84
CA PRO A 495 32.66 8.25 14.91
C PRO A 495 31.31 7.83 14.34
N SER A 496 30.59 6.98 15.08
CA SER A 496 29.26 6.43 14.69
C SER A 496 28.25 7.50 14.28
N LYS A 497 28.36 8.69 14.85
CA LYS A 497 27.69 9.92 14.40
C LYS A 497 28.78 10.91 13.97
N PRO A 498 29.09 10.99 12.67
CA PRO A 498 30.11 11.91 12.18
C PRO A 498 29.83 13.34 12.59
N ASP A 499 30.85 13.99 13.16
CA ASP A 499 30.83 15.40 13.54
C ASP A 499 31.23 16.31 12.37
N LYS A 500 31.71 15.72 11.27
CA LYS A 500 32.22 16.40 10.08
C LYS A 500 31.74 15.70 8.82
N ASN A 501 31.56 16.47 7.76
CA ASN A 501 31.25 15.95 6.43
C ASN A 501 32.50 15.41 5.71
N GLU A 502 33.69 15.83 6.14
CA GLU A 502 34.97 15.40 5.59
C GLU A 502 35.98 15.08 6.71
N TYR A 503 36.68 13.94 6.59
CA TYR A 503 37.84 13.57 7.40
C TYR A 503 39.09 13.57 6.53
N GLN A 504 40.25 13.84 7.12
CA GLN A 504 41.51 13.83 6.39
C GLN A 504 42.55 12.99 7.12
N ILE A 505 43.37 12.28 6.35
CA ILE A 505 44.51 11.51 6.86
C ILE A 505 45.69 11.68 5.92
N SER A 506 46.90 11.68 6.46
CA SER A 506 48.11 11.84 5.66
C SER A 506 49.04 10.66 5.87
N LEU A 507 49.59 10.14 4.77
CA LEU A 507 50.59 9.08 4.77
C LEU A 507 51.89 9.60 4.16
N LEU A 508 53.01 9.28 4.80
CA LEU A 508 54.35 9.58 4.29
C LEU A 508 54.95 8.30 3.70
N LEU A 509 55.23 8.31 2.39
CA LEU A 509 55.92 7.24 1.68
C LEU A 509 57.43 7.52 1.63
N ASN A 510 58.18 6.63 2.26
CA ASN A 510 59.64 6.63 2.22
C ASN A 510 60.12 5.71 1.09
N PRO A 511 61.21 6.05 0.37
CA PRO A 511 61.79 5.15 -0.59
C PRO A 511 62.34 3.91 0.11
N SER A 512 62.08 2.73 -0.44
CA SER A 512 62.66 1.50 0.10
C SER A 512 64.17 1.52 -0.05
N GLN A 513 64.88 1.18 1.03
CA GLN A 513 66.32 1.04 0.95
C GLN A 513 66.67 -0.18 0.08
N PRO A 514 67.68 -0.08 -0.80
CA PRO A 514 68.15 -1.24 -1.55
C PRO A 514 68.58 -2.31 -0.54
N LYS A 515 67.96 -3.50 -0.59
CA LYS A 515 68.40 -4.64 0.19
C LYS A 515 69.86 -4.92 -0.17
N PRO A 516 70.78 -5.01 0.80
CA PRO A 516 72.15 -5.44 0.50
C PRO A 516 72.09 -6.83 -0.15
N GLU A 517 72.82 -7.01 -1.24
CA GLU A 517 72.95 -8.31 -1.91
C GLU A 517 73.40 -9.36 -0.89
N PRO A 518 72.83 -10.58 -0.91
CA PRO A 518 73.28 -11.63 -0.02
C PRO A 518 74.74 -11.96 -0.35
N VAL A 519 75.64 -11.64 0.58
CA VAL A 519 77.03 -12.09 0.52
C VAL A 519 76.99 -13.61 0.50
N ALA A 520 77.50 -14.22 -0.57
CA ALA A 520 77.58 -15.66 -0.72
C ALA A 520 78.29 -16.28 0.49
N GLU A 521 77.56 -17.05 1.28
CA GLU A 521 78.10 -17.76 2.43
C GLU A 521 78.96 -18.93 1.94
N VAL A 522 80.25 -18.91 2.33
CA VAL A 522 81.20 -20.00 2.09
C VAL A 522 80.77 -21.20 2.92
N SER A 523 80.48 -22.31 2.24
CA SER A 523 80.13 -23.59 2.82
C SER A 523 81.27 -24.19 3.67
N GLN A 524 81.00 -24.49 4.95
CA GLN A 524 81.65 -25.58 5.69
C GLN A 524 80.64 -26.27 6.63
N PRO A 525 80.82 -27.58 6.92
CA PRO A 525 79.71 -28.50 7.13
C PRO A 525 79.32 -28.73 8.59
N ALA A 526 78.16 -29.37 8.70
CA ALA A 526 77.32 -29.68 9.85
C ALA A 526 78.01 -30.23 11.11
N ASN A 527 77.45 -29.86 12.26
CA ASN A 527 77.32 -30.76 13.41
C ASN A 527 76.02 -30.49 14.19
N ASP A 528 75.43 -31.60 14.64
CA ASP A 528 74.08 -31.83 15.13
C ASP A 528 73.77 -31.40 16.58
N ILE A 529 72.50 -30.95 16.81
CA ILE A 529 71.55 -31.30 17.92
C ILE A 529 71.83 -30.77 19.38
N PRO A 530 70.85 -30.49 20.29
CA PRO A 530 69.44 -30.02 20.21
C PRO A 530 68.95 -29.00 21.30
N ILE A 531 67.79 -28.37 21.04
CA ILE A 531 66.59 -28.05 21.89
C ILE A 531 66.72 -27.91 23.43
N GLN A 532 66.19 -26.81 24.02
CA GLN A 532 65.34 -26.84 25.24
C GLN A 532 64.45 -25.59 25.45
N LYS A 533 63.36 -25.80 26.21
CA LYS A 533 62.04 -25.11 26.24
C LYS A 533 61.91 -23.93 27.22
N GLU A 534 60.84 -23.15 26.97
CA GLU A 534 60.25 -22.01 27.70
C GLU A 534 59.93 -22.22 29.21
N VAL A 535 59.89 -21.09 29.94
CA VAL A 535 59.30 -20.93 31.29
C VAL A 535 58.32 -19.74 31.28
N LYS A 536 57.10 -19.95 31.81
CA LYS A 536 56.04 -18.92 32.03
C LYS A 536 56.16 -18.26 33.41
N PRO A 537 55.67 -17.01 33.60
CA PRO A 537 55.31 -16.47 34.93
C PRO A 537 53.80 -16.21 35.13
N VAL A 538 53.46 -16.09 36.43
CA VAL A 538 52.16 -16.10 37.15
C VAL A 538 51.57 -14.67 37.31
N PRO A 539 50.24 -14.47 37.51
CA PRO A 539 49.59 -13.15 37.55
C PRO A 539 49.39 -12.56 38.97
N VAL A 540 49.18 -11.23 39.04
CA VAL A 540 48.85 -10.44 40.26
C VAL A 540 47.56 -9.63 40.04
N VAL A 541 46.74 -9.54 41.09
CA VAL A 541 45.41 -8.90 41.19
C VAL A 541 45.50 -7.54 41.91
N VAL A 542 44.66 -6.56 41.55
CA VAL A 542 44.46 -5.30 42.30
C VAL A 542 42.95 -4.92 42.37
N GLU A 543 42.52 -4.43 43.53
CA GLU A 543 41.15 -4.05 43.95
C GLU A 543 40.76 -2.57 43.64
N GLU A 544 39.45 -2.30 43.56
CA GLU A 544 38.79 -0.97 43.43
C GLU A 544 38.18 -0.46 44.76
N PRO A 545 37.95 0.86 44.94
CA PRO A 545 37.07 1.40 45.99
C PRO A 545 35.82 2.17 45.50
N LYS A 546 34.76 2.12 46.33
CA LYS A 546 33.42 2.77 46.24
C LYS A 546 33.40 4.29 46.52
N PRO A 547 32.35 5.03 46.10
CA PRO A 547 32.10 6.43 46.47
C PRO A 547 30.93 6.68 47.46
N GLU A 548 31.01 7.79 48.21
CA GLU A 548 30.03 8.36 49.14
C GLU A 548 29.20 9.53 48.53
N LYS A 549 28.03 9.83 49.12
CA LYS A 549 27.22 11.08 49.06
C LYS A 549 27.20 11.71 50.49
N PRO A 550 26.55 12.86 50.90
CA PRO A 550 25.40 13.59 50.27
C PRO A 550 25.17 15.12 50.62
N VAL A 551 24.00 15.65 50.17
CA VAL A 551 23.06 16.73 50.70
C VAL A 551 23.32 18.28 50.49
N PRO A 552 22.35 19.24 50.72
CA PRO A 552 21.43 19.86 49.70
C PRO A 552 21.14 21.40 49.83
N ALA A 553 19.97 21.84 49.28
CA ALA A 553 19.13 23.06 49.50
C ALA A 553 19.37 24.22 48.51
N SER A 554 18.42 25.10 48.09
CA SER A 554 17.15 25.59 48.65
C SER A 554 16.25 26.27 47.59
N VAL A 555 15.06 26.71 48.03
CA VAL A 555 13.83 27.19 47.36
C VAL A 555 13.84 28.69 47.01
N GLU A 556 13.10 29.12 45.95
CA GLU A 556 12.30 30.38 45.96
C GLU A 556 11.31 30.53 44.77
N LYS A 557 10.14 31.16 45.07
CA LYS A 557 9.06 31.76 44.24
C LYS A 557 8.58 32.98 45.09
N PRO A 558 7.80 34.00 44.64
CA PRO A 558 6.80 34.03 43.54
C PRO A 558 6.64 35.41 42.81
N LYS A 559 5.68 35.55 41.87
CA LYS A 559 4.61 36.60 41.87
C LYS A 559 3.65 36.51 40.66
N GLN A 560 2.38 36.81 40.91
CA GLN A 560 1.25 36.93 39.98
C GLN A 560 0.96 38.41 39.68
N GLU A 561 0.34 38.70 38.54
CA GLU A 561 -0.57 39.84 38.38
C GLU A 561 -1.72 39.52 37.38
N LYS A 562 -2.92 40.03 37.68
CA LYS A 562 -4.22 39.84 37.00
C LYS A 562 -4.56 41.08 36.17
N SER A 563 -5.41 40.93 35.14
CA SER A 563 -6.42 41.91 34.64
C SER A 563 -6.83 41.53 33.20
N THR A 564 -8.05 41.65 32.65
CA THR A 564 -9.46 41.91 33.04
C THR A 564 -10.31 41.54 31.79
N ALA A 565 -11.63 41.38 31.95
CA ALA A 565 -12.61 40.98 30.93
C ALA A 565 -13.26 42.16 30.17
N ALA A 566 -13.90 41.92 28.99
CA ALA A 566 -15.30 42.32 28.67
C ALA A 566 -15.75 42.14 27.18
N SER A 567 -16.86 41.39 27.00
CA SER A 567 -18.09 41.58 26.18
C SER A 567 -18.15 41.91 24.66
N VAL A 568 -18.63 40.90 23.90
CA VAL A 568 -19.73 40.76 22.88
C VAL A 568 -20.75 41.94 22.76
N PRO A 569 -21.34 42.36 21.57
CA PRO A 569 -22.37 41.61 20.77
C PRO A 569 -22.46 41.83 19.21
N VAL A 570 -22.77 40.81 18.38
CA VAL A 570 -24.06 40.36 17.75
C VAL A 570 -24.62 41.17 16.55
N ASN A 571 -24.56 40.57 15.32
CA ASN A 571 -25.50 40.46 14.15
C ASN A 571 -26.28 41.71 13.61
N PRO A 572 -26.90 41.74 12.38
CA PRO A 572 -27.30 40.64 11.46
C PRO A 572 -27.14 40.87 9.92
N SER A 573 -27.37 39.81 9.13
CA SER A 573 -27.74 39.76 7.69
C SER A 573 -29.13 40.47 7.42
N PRO A 574 -29.77 40.54 6.20
CA PRO A 574 -29.54 39.81 4.92
C PRO A 574 -29.93 40.50 3.54
N LYS A 575 -29.57 39.83 2.41
CA LYS A 575 -30.33 39.64 1.11
C LYS A 575 -30.72 40.87 0.22
N PRO A 576 -31.28 40.69 -1.01
CA PRO A 576 -31.12 39.71 -2.12
C PRO A 576 -31.08 40.39 -3.54
N GLU A 577 -31.07 39.59 -4.63
CA GLU A 577 -31.68 39.80 -5.99
C GLU A 577 -30.75 39.36 -7.15
N VAL A 578 -31.05 38.39 -8.04
CA VAL A 578 -32.15 38.07 -9.01
C VAL A 578 -31.64 38.19 -10.46
N LYS A 579 -31.52 37.00 -11.09
CA LYS A 579 -31.68 36.56 -12.49
C LYS A 579 -31.60 37.56 -13.66
N LYS A 580 -30.97 37.10 -14.76
CA LYS A 580 -31.60 37.05 -16.10
C LYS A 580 -31.05 35.89 -16.96
N ARG A 581 -31.99 35.25 -17.68
CA ARG A 581 -31.85 34.17 -18.67
C ARG A 581 -31.90 34.79 -20.07
N GLU A 582 -31.13 34.24 -21.02
CA GLU A 582 -31.46 34.31 -22.45
C GLU A 582 -31.41 32.89 -23.07
N MET A 583 -32.31 32.67 -24.03
CA MET A 583 -32.67 31.40 -24.66
C MET A 583 -32.04 31.26 -26.04
N GLU A 584 -31.51 30.08 -26.37
CA GLU A 584 -31.18 29.66 -27.74
C GLU A 584 -32.11 28.52 -28.22
N LYS A 585 -32.39 28.54 -29.54
CA LYS A 585 -33.37 27.71 -30.27
C LYS A 585 -32.87 26.28 -30.59
N PRO A 586 -33.75 25.32 -30.91
CA PRO A 586 -33.50 23.89 -30.72
C PRO A 586 -32.79 23.20 -31.90
N ARG A 587 -31.97 22.20 -31.56
CA ARG A 587 -31.40 21.16 -32.43
C ARG A 587 -31.68 19.77 -31.81
N PRO A 588 -31.67 18.67 -32.60
CA PRO A 588 -32.49 17.48 -32.36
C PRO A 588 -32.11 16.72 -31.10
N VAL A 589 -33.14 16.30 -30.34
CA VAL A 589 -32.98 15.64 -29.04
C VAL A 589 -32.67 14.15 -29.24
N HIS A 590 -31.41 13.78 -29.03
CA HIS A 590 -31.09 12.52 -28.36
C HIS A 590 -31.41 12.72 -26.88
N VAL A 591 -32.35 11.95 -26.32
CA VAL A 591 -32.63 12.00 -24.88
C VAL A 591 -31.45 11.35 -24.14
N ALA A 592 -30.46 12.17 -23.79
CA ALA A 592 -29.57 11.87 -22.69
C ALA A 592 -30.40 11.83 -21.41
N VAL A 593 -30.38 10.71 -20.70
CA VAL A 593 -31.01 10.57 -19.39
C VAL A 593 -30.22 11.43 -18.41
N THR A 594 -30.61 12.69 -18.25
CA THR A 594 -30.09 13.59 -17.23
C THR A 594 -30.67 13.22 -15.86
N ASN A 595 -29.77 12.98 -14.90
CA ASN A 595 -29.92 12.96 -13.44
C ASN A 595 -31.31 13.34 -12.87
N LEU A 596 -32.10 12.32 -12.55
CA LEU A 596 -33.05 12.39 -11.43
C LEU A 596 -32.27 12.06 -10.16
N SER A 597 -31.95 13.10 -9.39
CA SER A 597 -31.45 12.99 -8.02
C SER A 597 -32.58 12.45 -7.14
N LEU A 598 -32.62 11.14 -6.92
CA LEU A 598 -33.37 10.59 -5.78
C LEU A 598 -32.72 11.16 -4.51
N ALA A 599 -33.52 11.84 -3.69
CA ALA A 599 -33.02 12.38 -2.44
C ALA A 599 -32.46 11.23 -1.60
N ALA A 600 -31.19 11.35 -1.18
CA ALA A 600 -30.66 10.47 -0.15
C ALA A 600 -31.51 10.70 1.11
N GLY A 601 -32.39 9.74 1.41
CA GLY A 601 -33.19 9.76 2.63
C GLY A 601 -32.26 9.89 3.83
N THR A 602 -32.58 10.81 4.72
CA THR A 602 -31.95 10.90 6.03
C THR A 602 -32.20 9.59 6.77
N SER A 603 -31.18 8.75 6.87
CA SER A 603 -31.18 7.51 7.64
C SER A 603 -31.48 7.83 9.12
N THR A 604 -32.71 7.61 9.55
CA THR A 604 -33.02 7.45 10.97
C THR A 604 -32.58 6.04 11.39
N SER A 605 -31.68 5.98 12.37
CA SER A 605 -31.11 4.75 12.91
C SER A 605 -32.17 3.69 13.23
N LEU A 606 -32.00 2.48 12.72
CA LEU A 606 -32.76 1.33 13.19
C LEU A 606 -32.37 0.96 14.62
N ALA A 607 -33.36 0.50 15.38
CA ALA A 607 -33.15 0.00 16.72
C ALA A 607 -32.25 -1.25 16.73
N HIS A 608 -32.35 -2.17 15.76
CA HIS A 608 -31.53 -3.39 15.65
C HIS A 608 -31.19 -3.75 14.19
N PRO A 609 -30.01 -4.35 13.90
CA PRO A 609 -29.64 -4.83 12.56
C PRO A 609 -30.49 -6.02 12.11
N THR A 610 -30.73 -6.16 10.80
CA THR A 610 -31.33 -7.38 10.21
C THR A 610 -30.29 -8.17 9.41
N TYR A 611 -30.62 -9.39 9.00
CA TYR A 611 -29.68 -10.30 8.36
C TYR A 611 -30.26 -10.89 7.07
N SER A 612 -29.40 -11.14 6.08
CA SER A 612 -29.75 -11.87 4.86
C SER A 612 -28.66 -12.88 4.53
N VAL A 613 -28.93 -13.85 3.67
CA VAL A 613 -27.92 -14.76 3.15
C VAL A 613 -27.52 -14.31 1.75
N GLN A 614 -26.31 -13.75 1.62
CA GLN A 614 -25.75 -13.37 0.33
C GLN A 614 -25.36 -14.65 -0.43
N LEU A 615 -25.92 -14.84 -1.63
CA LEU A 615 -25.62 -15.99 -2.49
C LEU A 615 -24.40 -15.74 -3.37
N MET A 616 -24.35 -14.55 -3.99
CA MET A 616 -23.28 -14.15 -4.91
C MET A 616 -23.34 -12.65 -5.22
N ALA A 617 -22.27 -12.11 -5.82
CA ALA A 617 -22.22 -10.75 -6.36
C ALA A 617 -21.48 -10.73 -7.71
N CYS A 618 -22.01 -10.04 -8.71
CA CYS A 618 -21.39 -10.00 -10.05
C CYS A 618 -21.64 -8.69 -10.80
N LYS A 619 -20.72 -8.25 -11.67
CA LYS A 619 -20.88 -7.02 -12.47
C LYS A 619 -21.90 -7.12 -13.60
N GLN A 620 -22.23 -8.34 -14.04
CA GLN A 620 -23.27 -8.57 -15.04
C GLN A 620 -24.46 -9.26 -14.40
N PRO A 621 -25.70 -8.80 -14.66
CA PRO A 621 -26.87 -9.38 -14.01
C PRO A 621 -27.07 -10.81 -14.49
N VAL A 622 -27.30 -11.69 -13.54
CA VAL A 622 -27.81 -13.05 -13.72
C VAL A 622 -29.34 -13.04 -13.65
N ASP A 623 -29.97 -13.77 -14.56
CA ASP A 623 -31.42 -13.91 -14.61
C ASP A 623 -31.95 -14.67 -13.37
N TYR A 624 -33.12 -14.28 -12.87
CA TYR A 624 -33.70 -14.83 -11.64
C TYR A 624 -33.78 -16.36 -11.62
N ASP A 625 -34.15 -16.98 -12.76
CA ASP A 625 -34.35 -18.43 -12.86
C ASP A 625 -33.06 -19.24 -12.65
N TYR A 626 -31.89 -18.59 -12.67
CA TYR A 626 -30.61 -19.19 -12.31
C TYR A 626 -30.62 -19.79 -10.90
N PHE A 627 -31.26 -19.09 -9.95
CA PHE A 627 -31.10 -19.43 -8.55
C PHE A 627 -31.95 -20.62 -8.09
N LYS A 628 -33.01 -20.98 -8.83
CA LYS A 628 -33.97 -22.04 -8.43
C LYS A 628 -34.43 -21.91 -6.96
N LEU A 629 -34.44 -20.69 -6.45
CA LEU A 629 -34.79 -20.30 -5.08
C LEU A 629 -35.93 -19.29 -5.13
N ASP A 630 -36.80 -19.33 -4.15
CA ASP A 630 -37.84 -18.33 -3.98
C ASP A 630 -37.27 -17.10 -3.25
N SER A 631 -37.75 -15.90 -3.61
CA SER A 631 -37.42 -14.64 -2.92
C SER A 631 -35.93 -14.24 -2.98
N ILE A 632 -35.39 -14.15 -4.21
CA ILE A 632 -34.05 -13.60 -4.46
C ILE A 632 -34.08 -12.07 -4.46
N PHE A 633 -33.34 -11.46 -3.54
CA PHE A 633 -33.11 -10.03 -3.48
C PHE A 633 -31.91 -9.66 -4.35
N VAL A 634 -32.11 -8.76 -5.32
CA VAL A 634 -31.01 -8.17 -6.08
C VAL A 634 -30.82 -6.74 -5.60
N SER A 635 -29.62 -6.42 -5.11
CA SER A 635 -29.20 -5.05 -4.84
C SER A 635 -28.08 -4.68 -5.79
N ILE A 636 -28.14 -3.50 -6.39
CA ILE A 636 -27.02 -2.99 -7.19
C ILE A 636 -26.16 -2.17 -6.25
N SER A 637 -24.91 -2.55 -6.13
CA SER A 637 -23.96 -1.81 -5.33
C SER A 637 -23.57 -0.48 -5.97
N PRO A 638 -23.10 0.51 -5.19
CA PRO A 638 -22.49 1.71 -5.76
C PRO A 638 -21.39 1.40 -6.79
N GLU A 639 -20.68 0.28 -6.61
CA GLU A 639 -19.63 -0.22 -7.51
C GLU A 639 -20.17 -0.95 -8.77
N GLY A 640 -21.49 -0.97 -8.96
CA GLY A 640 -22.14 -1.59 -10.13
C GLY A 640 -22.30 -3.11 -10.07
N TYR A 641 -22.11 -3.75 -8.90
CA TYR A 641 -22.33 -5.18 -8.73
C TYR A 641 -23.79 -5.50 -8.41
N TYR A 642 -24.35 -6.45 -9.12
CA TYR A 642 -25.61 -7.12 -8.81
C TYR A 642 -25.35 -8.14 -7.70
N ARG A 643 -25.87 -7.84 -6.51
CA ARG A 643 -25.76 -8.66 -5.30
C ARG A 643 -27.05 -9.43 -5.10
N TYR A 644 -26.97 -10.75 -5.17
CA TYR A 644 -28.09 -11.68 -5.02
C TYR A 644 -28.10 -12.26 -3.61
N SER A 645 -29.17 -12.04 -2.86
CA SER A 645 -29.34 -12.53 -1.49
C SER A 645 -30.69 -13.23 -1.32
N VAL A 646 -30.83 -14.05 -0.28
CA VAL A 646 -32.11 -14.63 0.14
C VAL A 646 -32.36 -14.41 1.61
N GLY A 647 -33.64 -14.29 1.93
CA GLY A 647 -34.13 -14.03 3.27
C GLY A 647 -33.84 -12.64 3.81
N TYR A 648 -34.72 -12.21 4.72
CA TYR A 648 -34.50 -11.15 5.69
C TYR A 648 -34.90 -11.74 7.04
N THR A 649 -33.94 -11.91 7.94
CA THR A 649 -34.17 -12.46 9.28
C THR A 649 -33.91 -11.42 10.35
N LEU A 650 -34.61 -11.56 11.47
CA LEU A 650 -34.58 -10.59 12.57
C LEU A 650 -33.38 -10.80 13.50
N ASN A 651 -32.72 -11.96 13.40
CA ASN A 651 -31.56 -12.30 14.20
C ASN A 651 -30.59 -13.23 13.44
N VAL A 652 -29.36 -13.32 13.96
CA VAL A 652 -28.27 -14.13 13.41
C VAL A 652 -28.64 -15.60 13.36
N GLN A 653 -29.27 -16.14 14.40
CA GLN A 653 -29.59 -17.57 14.49
C GLN A 653 -30.50 -18.03 13.33
N GLN A 654 -31.54 -17.24 13.04
CA GLN A 654 -32.41 -17.49 11.87
C GLN A 654 -31.65 -17.36 10.55
N ALA A 655 -30.69 -16.43 10.47
CA ALA A 655 -29.86 -16.26 9.28
C ALA A 655 -28.93 -17.46 9.07
N GLU A 656 -28.37 -18.02 10.15
CA GLU A 656 -27.52 -19.21 10.13
C GLU A 656 -28.30 -20.48 9.75
N GLU A 657 -29.53 -20.64 10.26
CA GLU A 657 -30.41 -21.72 9.83
C GLU A 657 -30.78 -21.62 8.34
N LEU A 658 -31.07 -20.40 7.87
CA LEU A 658 -31.30 -20.15 6.45
C LEU A 658 -30.03 -20.43 5.63
N LEU A 659 -28.87 -20.01 6.13
CA LEU A 659 -27.59 -20.27 5.47
C LEU A 659 -27.31 -21.76 5.35
N ALA A 660 -27.58 -22.54 6.39
CA ALA A 660 -27.43 -23.99 6.36
C ALA A 660 -28.31 -24.62 5.26
N LYS A 661 -29.58 -24.20 5.16
CA LYS A 661 -30.50 -24.66 4.10
C LYS A 661 -30.04 -24.23 2.70
N VAL A 662 -29.54 -23.01 2.56
CA VAL A 662 -29.01 -22.51 1.28
C VAL A 662 -27.78 -23.31 0.85
N LYS A 663 -26.89 -23.65 1.80
CA LYS A 663 -25.70 -24.47 1.54
C LYS A 663 -26.04 -25.90 1.10
N THR A 664 -27.10 -26.52 1.64
CA THR A 664 -27.53 -27.86 1.17
C THR A 664 -28.06 -27.84 -0.27
N LEU A 665 -28.47 -26.68 -0.77
CA LEU A 665 -28.92 -26.48 -2.16
C LEU A 665 -27.79 -26.19 -3.14
N GLY A 666 -26.53 -26.24 -2.69
CA GLY A 666 -25.33 -26.09 -3.54
C GLY A 666 -24.68 -24.71 -3.51
N TYR A 667 -25.21 -23.77 -2.72
CA TYR A 667 -24.61 -22.44 -2.51
C TYR A 667 -23.55 -22.47 -1.41
N THR A 668 -22.47 -23.22 -1.63
CA THR A 668 -21.47 -23.51 -0.59
C THR A 668 -20.75 -22.27 -0.05
N ASN A 669 -20.64 -21.22 -0.87
CA ASN A 669 -19.95 -19.97 -0.54
C ASN A 669 -20.89 -18.87 -0.02
N ALA A 670 -22.19 -19.16 0.13
CA ALA A 670 -23.11 -18.21 0.72
C ALA A 670 -22.67 -17.85 2.16
N TYR A 671 -22.98 -16.62 2.58
CA TYR A 671 -22.68 -16.14 3.93
C TYR A 671 -23.76 -15.21 4.46
N VAL A 672 -23.83 -15.09 5.79
CA VAL A 672 -24.75 -14.16 6.45
C VAL A 672 -24.23 -12.73 6.31
N ARG A 673 -25.06 -11.85 5.78
CA ARG A 673 -24.81 -10.43 5.64
C ARG A 673 -25.66 -9.66 6.65
N ILE A 674 -25.03 -8.69 7.31
CA ILE A 674 -25.72 -7.73 8.18
C ILE A 674 -26.23 -6.58 7.32
N ASN A 675 -27.54 -6.34 7.38
CA ASN A 675 -28.20 -5.25 6.68
C ASN A 675 -28.34 -4.06 7.63
N LYS A 676 -27.85 -2.89 7.21
CA LYS A 676 -27.95 -1.63 7.96
C LYS A 676 -29.37 -1.04 7.93
N GLU A 677 -30.22 -1.51 7.03
CA GLU A 677 -31.57 -1.03 6.80
C GLU A 677 -32.55 -2.20 6.64
N GLN A 678 -33.73 -2.11 7.27
CA GLN A 678 -34.90 -2.93 6.98
C GLN A 678 -35.95 -2.00 6.38
N PRO A 679 -36.07 -1.95 5.04
CA PRO A 679 -37.14 -1.17 4.44
C PRO A 679 -38.49 -1.77 4.84
N SER A 680 -39.37 -0.95 5.39
CA SER A 680 -40.76 -1.34 5.67
C SER A 680 -41.63 -1.22 4.42
N TYR A 681 -41.21 -0.38 3.47
CA TYR A 681 -41.92 -0.11 2.24
C TYR A 681 -40.98 -0.12 1.03
N THR A 682 -41.54 -0.47 -0.12
CA THR A 682 -40.92 -0.41 -1.45
C THR A 682 -41.96 0.05 -2.46
N ILE A 683 -41.57 0.39 -3.68
CA ILE A 683 -42.51 0.72 -4.76
C ILE A 683 -42.51 -0.44 -5.75
N GLN A 684 -43.63 -1.14 -5.89
CA GLN A 684 -43.80 -2.14 -6.93
C GLN A 684 -44.11 -1.45 -8.26
N LEU A 685 -43.25 -1.64 -9.25
CA LEU A 685 -43.36 -1.07 -10.59
C LEU A 685 -44.23 -1.91 -11.52
N MET A 686 -44.12 -3.24 -11.44
CA MET A 686 -44.88 -4.17 -12.29
C MET A 686 -44.90 -5.59 -11.73
N ALA A 687 -45.79 -6.42 -12.29
CA ALA A 687 -45.90 -7.85 -12.03
C ALA A 687 -46.03 -8.60 -13.37
N LEU A 688 -45.18 -9.60 -13.61
CA LEU A 688 -45.13 -10.36 -14.87
C LEU A 688 -45.17 -11.86 -14.58
N THR A 689 -45.88 -12.62 -15.42
CA THR A 689 -45.88 -14.10 -15.38
C THR A 689 -44.69 -14.71 -16.11
N LYS A 690 -44.05 -13.95 -17.00
CA LYS A 690 -42.76 -14.28 -17.63
C LYS A 690 -41.72 -13.24 -17.20
N PRO A 691 -40.58 -13.66 -16.62
CA PRO A 691 -39.60 -12.71 -16.12
C PRO A 691 -38.96 -11.96 -17.29
N LYS A 692 -38.81 -10.66 -17.12
CA LYS A 692 -38.02 -9.78 -17.97
C LYS A 692 -36.60 -9.68 -17.42
N ARG A 693 -35.59 -9.66 -18.31
CA ARG A 693 -34.19 -9.51 -17.91
C ARG A 693 -33.96 -8.13 -17.28
N LEU A 694 -33.10 -8.06 -16.26
CA LEU A 694 -32.82 -6.82 -15.54
C LEU A 694 -32.29 -5.71 -16.45
N ASN A 695 -31.46 -6.04 -17.45
CA ASN A 695 -30.94 -5.09 -18.43
C ASN A 695 -31.98 -4.59 -19.46
N GLN A 696 -33.17 -5.18 -19.50
CA GLN A 696 -34.29 -4.73 -20.33
C GLN A 696 -35.29 -3.86 -19.53
N LEU A 697 -35.00 -3.63 -18.25
CA LEU A 697 -35.79 -2.75 -17.39
C LEU A 697 -35.19 -1.34 -17.42
N ASN A 698 -36.00 -0.36 -17.79
CA ASN A 698 -35.64 1.06 -17.69
C ASN A 698 -35.79 1.58 -16.26
N VAL A 699 -35.21 0.87 -15.28
CA VAL A 699 -35.38 1.21 -13.86
C VAL A 699 -34.20 2.04 -13.39
N ILE A 700 -34.51 3.12 -12.68
CA ILE A 700 -33.56 4.07 -12.12
C ILE A 700 -33.30 3.65 -10.67
N GLY A 701 -32.19 2.94 -10.40
CA GLY A 701 -31.78 2.54 -9.04
C GLY A 701 -31.86 1.03 -8.74
N SER A 702 -31.78 0.67 -7.46
CA SER A 702 -31.83 -0.73 -6.99
C SER A 702 -33.21 -1.35 -7.30
N THR A 703 -33.21 -2.53 -7.93
CA THR A 703 -34.43 -3.24 -8.33
C THR A 703 -34.51 -4.57 -7.58
N MET A 704 -35.51 -4.69 -6.72
CA MET A 704 -35.88 -5.93 -6.04
C MET A 704 -36.82 -6.74 -6.94
N VAL A 705 -36.56 -8.02 -7.16
CA VAL A 705 -37.46 -8.91 -7.93
C VAL A 705 -37.93 -10.04 -7.03
N TYR A 706 -39.22 -10.08 -6.67
CA TYR A 706 -39.78 -11.18 -5.89
C TYR A 706 -40.71 -12.04 -6.74
N ARG A 707 -40.49 -13.35 -6.75
CA ARG A 707 -41.44 -14.32 -7.32
C ARG A 707 -42.40 -14.75 -6.22
N GLY A 708 -43.68 -14.42 -6.39
CA GLY A 708 -44.70 -14.88 -5.45
C GLY A 708 -44.95 -16.37 -5.59
N CYS A 709 -45.57 -16.97 -4.58
CA CYS A 709 -46.04 -18.37 -4.61
C CYS A 709 -47.05 -18.64 -5.74
N ASP A 710 -47.66 -17.59 -6.29
CA ASP A 710 -48.52 -17.59 -7.47
C ASP A 710 -47.73 -17.63 -8.81
N GLY A 711 -46.41 -17.77 -8.77
CA GLY A 711 -45.54 -17.82 -9.95
C GLY A 711 -45.31 -16.47 -10.64
N THR A 712 -45.80 -15.36 -10.06
CA THR A 712 -45.68 -14.02 -10.66
C THR A 712 -44.44 -13.29 -10.14
N TYR A 713 -43.62 -12.80 -11.06
CA TYR A 713 -42.43 -12.00 -10.82
C TYR A 713 -42.80 -10.53 -10.66
N ARG A 714 -42.52 -9.95 -9.51
CA ARG A 714 -42.78 -8.54 -9.26
C ARG A 714 -41.50 -7.78 -9.07
N TYR A 715 -41.45 -6.64 -9.75
CA TYR A 715 -40.31 -5.75 -9.79
C TYR A 715 -40.62 -4.57 -8.89
N CYS A 716 -39.83 -4.41 -7.84
CA CYS A 716 -39.92 -3.33 -6.88
C CYS A 716 -38.65 -2.50 -6.89
N THR A 717 -38.73 -1.25 -6.48
CA THR A 717 -37.59 -0.34 -6.35
C THR A 717 -37.77 0.57 -5.15
N GLY A 718 -36.66 1.12 -4.67
CA GLY A 718 -36.63 1.96 -3.48
C GLY A 718 -36.81 1.16 -2.19
N SER A 719 -36.16 1.68 -1.14
CA SER A 719 -36.15 1.15 0.21
C SER A 719 -36.56 2.27 1.15
N TYR A 720 -37.72 2.17 1.77
CA TYR A 720 -38.30 3.26 2.55
C TYR A 720 -38.69 2.77 3.95
N SER A 721 -38.42 3.61 4.95
CA SER A 721 -38.80 3.32 6.34
C SER A 721 -40.26 3.67 6.60
N THR A 722 -40.78 4.67 5.89
CA THR A 722 -42.17 5.15 6.01
C THR A 722 -42.89 5.17 4.65
N PRO A 723 -44.23 5.06 4.62
CA PRO A 723 -44.99 5.17 3.37
C PRO A 723 -44.92 6.59 2.79
N GLU A 724 -44.74 7.62 3.61
CA GLU A 724 -44.59 9.02 3.17
C GLU A 724 -43.32 9.23 2.36
N GLU A 725 -42.20 8.61 2.76
CA GLU A 725 -40.95 8.61 1.99
C GLU A 725 -41.14 7.95 0.62
N ALA A 726 -41.81 6.78 0.59
CA ALA A 726 -42.10 6.08 -0.65
C ALA A 726 -43.04 6.87 -1.57
N GLN A 727 -43.96 7.66 -1.00
CA GLN A 727 -44.92 8.46 -1.76
C GLN A 727 -44.26 9.60 -2.55
N ASN A 728 -43.19 10.20 -2.02
CA ASN A 728 -42.44 11.25 -2.71
C ASN A 728 -41.77 10.74 -4.00
N ASP A 729 -41.28 9.50 -3.97
CA ASP A 729 -40.62 8.89 -5.12
C ASP A 729 -41.59 8.21 -6.09
N LEU A 730 -42.77 7.75 -5.61
CA LEU A 730 -43.78 7.11 -6.44
C LEU A 730 -44.21 7.98 -7.64
N ALA A 731 -44.32 9.30 -7.45
CA ALA A 731 -44.68 10.23 -8.51
C ALA A 731 -43.65 10.25 -9.65
N ASN A 732 -42.36 10.12 -9.31
CA ASN A 732 -41.27 10.10 -10.29
C ASN A 732 -41.34 8.85 -11.17
N PHE A 733 -41.63 7.68 -10.58
CA PHE A 733 -41.77 6.43 -11.33
C PHE A 733 -43.01 6.41 -12.23
N LYS A 734 -44.13 6.98 -11.77
CA LYS A 734 -45.33 7.14 -12.62
C LYS A 734 -45.04 8.03 -13.83
N ASN A 735 -44.32 9.12 -13.63
CA ASN A 735 -43.89 10.01 -14.72
C ASN A 735 -42.88 9.36 -15.67
N ALA A 736 -42.09 8.39 -15.18
CA ALA A 736 -41.14 7.61 -15.98
C ALA A 736 -41.79 6.45 -16.77
N GLY A 737 -43.13 6.33 -16.76
CA GLY A 737 -43.87 5.34 -17.55
C GLY A 737 -44.37 4.13 -16.77
N TYR A 738 -44.18 4.07 -15.44
CA TYR A 738 -44.75 3.04 -14.57
C TYR A 738 -46.08 3.50 -13.98
N SER A 739 -47.11 3.70 -14.83
CA SER A 739 -48.41 4.26 -14.41
C SER A 739 -49.08 3.50 -13.28
N ASP A 740 -48.90 2.17 -13.27
CA ASP A 740 -49.50 1.25 -12.31
C ASP A 740 -48.63 1.02 -11.07
N ALA A 741 -47.53 1.78 -10.90
CA ALA A 741 -46.69 1.66 -9.74
C ALA A 741 -47.46 1.99 -8.45
N PHE A 742 -47.19 1.25 -7.38
CA PHE A 742 -47.80 1.46 -6.07
C PHE A 742 -46.84 1.13 -4.93
N ILE A 743 -47.07 1.74 -3.76
CA ILE A 743 -46.30 1.47 -2.54
C ILE A 743 -46.73 0.11 -1.98
N ARG A 744 -45.76 -0.73 -1.70
CA ARG A 744 -45.91 -2.07 -1.14
C ARG A 744 -45.23 -2.12 0.22
N HIS A 745 -45.93 -2.67 1.21
CA HIS A 745 -45.37 -2.98 2.53
C HIS A 745 -44.57 -4.30 2.46
N LEU A 746 -43.36 -4.34 3.05
CA LEU A 746 -42.43 -5.47 2.97
C LEU A 746 -42.62 -6.52 4.10
N GLY A 747 -43.72 -6.45 4.85
CA GLY A 747 -44.01 -7.33 5.99
C GLY A 747 -45.35 -8.09 5.97
N ARG A 748 -46.00 -8.27 4.80
CA ARG A 748 -47.19 -9.13 4.65
C ARG A 748 -47.22 -9.84 3.30
#